data_AF-A0A7V1Z4U1-F1
#
_entry.id   AF-A0A7V1Z4U1-F1
#
_cell.length_a   1.000
_cell.length_b   1.000
_cell.length_c   1.000
_cell.angle_alpha   90.00
_cell.angle_beta   90.00
_cell.angle_gamma   90.00
#
_symmetry.space_group_name_H-M   'P 1'
#
loop_
_entity.id
_entity.type
_entity.pdbx_description
1 polymer ?
#
loop_
_entity_poly.entity_id
_entity_poly.type
_entity_poly.pdbx_seq_one_letter_code
_entity_poly.pdbx_strand_id
1 'polypeptide(L)'
;LACSLLRHANLTQAARDKLLTFTDNRQDASLQAGHFNDFVQVALLRSALYAALKKARVLTFDRVAQEVVQASGLRVADIAKNPELDPNAPAAREVWRVFTDLTEYRLYEDLRRGWRVVHPNLEQVGLLKVEYRGLDDLCQSAELTALHPGFAQASPEERARLLRAMLDQFRRKLAIRAPVLEEQFQQQLRRRAEQYLNEFWGLDPDYDELRKANRFVRLGRSDRPVDGFGLGERSLIGRFLRARLGLSGEEYGCVLDGLLDLLVRHGLLARLEPVGDHQLYQLDAGCLHWCLGDGTPPPPDALYSRRAGSPGYAAPPRAVNAFFQRFYQIDPASLAPLEAREHTAQVVKPGERERRERRFRWEDQDRSKEAEVGRRLPYLVCSPTMELGVDIADLELVHLRNVPPTPANYAQRSGRAGRQGRPGLIVTYCGALNSHDQYYFHRRAEMVAGRVRPPRLDLANEALLRAHIHAVWLAHVRLPLGRSIEEVIDTDRDELPLREQAASQIQLGEPARGELARRVRQLLVADEKILAAFGWFSNRWIEQVIEEAPRAFDRAFDRWRELYRAAKRQRDAARLEEDRARTRDEQNRARAKQDEARRQLNLLLQVDVAREEGDFYPYRYLASEGFLPGYNFPALPVRAWVPRGEEGEFIARPRFLAIREFAPQNFLYHEGRQWESVAFQAPPGGLDERKTKKRLCRTCGAFADPDLDLCPVCQSRFDGENSLVATLLEMPNVRMRRRGRITADEEERRRRGYELETFFQFAPEASGYRVQEADVVSTGGTVLRLTYAPAATLLLVNHGWKSTKVPGFLVDFESGEVVASVPEPTHPKARAQRLELVLLAVRATQNVLLVRLVPPASREDDALEASLRYALKRGIEEAFELEETELAAEPIGSGHHRAILLYEAAEGGAGVLRRLVEESNALAQVARTALEICHFDLAGGEPRDAKPDCRAACYECLLSFTNQHEALRLDRHRIQRILHELAQSRTELRVRGRSREEQLAWLRTLTDARSELERRFLEVLAEGGYRLPDEAQKPIAEPACIPDFFYEPNVCVFCDGAVHDEPAQAARDRDVRAELVRRGYRVIAIRYDDDLLRQIARYPEVFGWRA
;
A
#
# COMPACT_ATOMS: atom_id res chain seq x y z
N LEU A 1 12.38 -15.54 -12.20
CA LEU A 1 13.58 -15.69 -11.34
C LEU A 1 13.42 -16.82 -10.32
N ALA A 2 12.49 -16.72 -9.36
CA ALA A 2 12.34 -17.68 -8.25
C ALA A 2 12.28 -19.16 -8.71
N CYS A 3 11.44 -19.49 -9.70
CA CYS A 3 11.36 -20.84 -10.28
C CYS A 3 12.73 -21.33 -10.78
N SER A 4 13.52 -20.46 -11.41
CA SER A 4 14.85 -20.82 -11.90
C SER A 4 15.82 -21.08 -10.76
N LEU A 5 15.87 -20.19 -9.75
CA LEU A 5 16.76 -20.35 -8.59
C LEU A 5 16.47 -21.65 -7.84
N LEU A 6 15.22 -21.91 -7.49
CA LEU A 6 14.81 -23.12 -6.75
C LEU A 6 15.10 -24.39 -7.55
N ARG A 7 14.79 -24.40 -8.85
CA ARG A 7 15.05 -25.56 -9.71
C ARG A 7 16.55 -25.80 -9.88
N HIS A 8 17.35 -24.76 -10.14
CA HIS A 8 18.78 -24.91 -10.29
C HIS A 8 19.45 -25.34 -8.99
N ALA A 9 19.04 -24.79 -7.84
CA ALA A 9 19.49 -25.25 -6.52
C ALA A 9 19.22 -26.74 -6.32
N ASN A 10 18.00 -27.21 -6.63
CA ASN A 10 17.67 -28.64 -6.55
C ASN A 10 18.45 -29.51 -7.55
N LEU A 11 18.69 -29.03 -8.77
CA LEU A 11 19.41 -29.78 -9.80
C LEU A 11 20.92 -29.86 -9.55
N THR A 12 21.54 -28.76 -9.11
CA THR A 12 23.01 -28.70 -8.93
C THR A 12 23.45 -29.05 -7.52
N GLN A 13 22.54 -28.98 -6.53
CA GLN A 13 22.85 -29.12 -5.11
C GLN A 13 23.91 -28.11 -4.62
N ALA A 14 24.19 -27.06 -5.41
CA ALA A 14 25.15 -26.00 -5.07
C ALA A 14 24.57 -25.04 -4.02
N ALA A 15 23.24 -25.04 -3.87
CA ALA A 15 22.54 -24.39 -2.79
C ALA A 15 21.32 -25.23 -2.38
N ARG A 16 20.81 -25.05 -1.17
CA ARG A 16 19.50 -25.54 -0.75
C ARG A 16 18.42 -24.89 -1.61
N ASP A 17 17.45 -25.67 -2.06
CA ASP A 17 16.27 -25.23 -2.81
C ASP A 17 15.24 -24.56 -1.90
N LYS A 18 15.69 -23.51 -1.21
CA LYS A 18 14.90 -22.63 -0.34
C LYS A 18 15.20 -21.19 -0.73
N LEU A 19 14.16 -20.40 -0.97
CA LEU A 19 14.27 -19.00 -1.34
C LEU A 19 13.47 -18.14 -0.36
N LEU A 20 14.11 -17.10 0.15
CA LEU A 20 13.43 -16.04 0.91
C LEU A 20 13.46 -14.75 0.08
N THR A 21 12.28 -14.21 -0.24
CA THR A 21 12.16 -12.91 -0.91
C THR A 21 11.68 -11.85 0.07
N PHE A 22 12.41 -10.74 0.20
CA PHE A 22 11.93 -9.56 0.91
C PHE A 22 11.24 -8.56 -0.04
N THR A 23 10.16 -7.96 0.44
CA THR A 23 9.48 -6.80 -0.16
C THR A 23 9.05 -5.82 0.93
N ASP A 24 9.13 -4.52 0.66
CA ASP A 24 8.74 -3.49 1.62
C ASP A 24 7.22 -3.34 1.75
N ASN A 25 6.45 -3.93 0.83
CA ASN A 25 5.00 -3.82 0.83
C ASN A 25 4.32 -5.16 1.16
N ARG A 26 3.55 -5.18 2.25
CA ARG A 26 2.84 -6.39 2.72
C ARG A 26 1.86 -6.95 1.66
N GLN A 27 1.15 -6.10 0.92
CA GLN A 27 0.23 -6.57 -0.13
C GLN A 27 0.98 -7.13 -1.34
N ASP A 28 2.17 -6.60 -1.60
CA ASP A 28 3.03 -7.10 -2.67
C ASP A 28 3.59 -8.49 -2.32
N ALA A 29 3.85 -8.79 -1.05
CA ALA A 29 4.20 -10.14 -0.62
C ALA A 29 3.11 -11.15 -0.99
N SER A 30 1.84 -10.78 -0.72
CA SER A 30 0.68 -11.57 -1.12
C SER A 30 0.56 -11.71 -2.65
N LEU A 31 0.74 -10.60 -3.39
CA LEU A 31 0.75 -10.59 -4.86
C LEU A 31 1.80 -11.58 -5.40
N GLN A 32 3.06 -11.46 -4.97
CA GLN A 32 4.15 -12.28 -5.48
C GLN A 32 3.98 -13.76 -5.15
N ALA A 33 3.46 -14.08 -3.96
CA ALA A 33 3.15 -15.46 -3.58
C ALA A 33 2.02 -16.05 -4.45
N GLY A 34 0.92 -15.31 -4.60
CA GLY A 34 -0.21 -15.73 -5.44
C GLY A 34 0.17 -15.85 -6.92
N HIS A 35 0.88 -14.86 -7.45
CA HIS A 35 1.41 -14.84 -8.82
C HIS A 35 2.32 -16.05 -9.08
N PHE A 36 3.25 -16.34 -8.16
CA PHE A 36 4.13 -17.51 -8.27
C PHE A 36 3.34 -18.82 -8.30
N ASN A 37 2.34 -18.97 -7.43
CA ASN A 37 1.53 -20.18 -7.37
C ASN A 37 0.71 -20.41 -8.64
N ASP A 38 0.02 -19.39 -9.14
CA ASP A 38 -0.72 -19.48 -10.41
C ASP A 38 0.24 -19.77 -11.57
N PHE A 39 1.41 -19.09 -11.61
CA PHE A 39 2.44 -19.32 -12.61
C PHE A 39 2.93 -20.77 -12.61
N VAL A 40 3.20 -21.36 -11.44
CA VAL A 40 3.60 -22.77 -11.30
C VAL A 40 2.50 -23.70 -11.78
N GLN A 41 1.23 -23.44 -11.44
CA GLN A 41 0.11 -24.28 -11.88
C GLN A 41 -0.06 -24.26 -13.40
N VAL A 42 -0.05 -23.08 -14.01
CA VAL A 42 -0.13 -22.93 -15.48
C VAL A 42 1.09 -23.56 -16.15
N ALA A 43 2.29 -23.36 -15.61
CA ALA A 43 3.51 -23.92 -16.15
C ALA A 43 3.55 -25.45 -16.06
N LEU A 44 3.09 -26.03 -14.95
CA LEU A 44 3.00 -27.48 -14.77
C LEU A 44 2.00 -28.07 -15.76
N LEU A 45 0.81 -27.49 -15.90
CA LEU A 45 -0.19 -27.93 -16.88
C LEU A 45 0.37 -27.94 -18.30
N ARG A 46 1.05 -26.86 -18.71
CA ARG A 46 1.66 -26.72 -20.04
C ARG A 46 2.82 -27.69 -20.25
N SER A 47 3.68 -27.86 -19.25
CA SER A 47 4.81 -28.79 -19.34
C SER A 47 4.34 -30.24 -19.39
N ALA A 48 3.28 -30.58 -18.64
CA ALA A 48 2.66 -31.90 -18.65
C ALA A 48 1.97 -32.20 -20.00
N LEU A 49 1.26 -31.22 -20.59
CA LEU A 49 0.71 -31.38 -21.94
C LEU A 49 1.81 -31.58 -22.99
N TYR A 50 2.89 -30.80 -22.94
CA TYR A 50 4.01 -31.01 -23.84
C TYR A 50 4.67 -32.39 -23.66
N ALA A 51 4.88 -32.82 -22.41
CA ALA A 51 5.45 -34.15 -22.10
C ALA A 51 4.55 -35.29 -22.61
N ALA A 52 3.22 -35.17 -22.44
CA ALA A 52 2.25 -36.11 -22.98
C ALA A 52 2.30 -36.15 -24.52
N LEU A 53 2.36 -34.99 -25.18
CA LEU A 53 2.48 -34.90 -26.64
C LEU A 53 3.83 -35.43 -27.16
N LYS A 54 4.92 -35.30 -26.40
CA LYS A 54 6.22 -35.88 -26.78
C LYS A 54 6.15 -37.41 -26.88
N LYS A 55 5.34 -38.05 -26.03
CA LYS A 55 5.11 -39.50 -26.02
C LYS A 55 4.07 -39.93 -27.06
N ALA A 56 2.89 -39.29 -27.09
CA ALA A 56 1.76 -39.70 -27.92
C ALA A 56 1.77 -39.12 -29.34
N ARG A 57 2.52 -38.03 -29.58
CA ARG A 57 2.55 -37.19 -30.80
C ARG A 57 1.23 -36.49 -31.16
N VAL A 58 0.10 -37.18 -31.00
CA VAL A 58 -1.25 -36.68 -31.20
C VAL A 58 -2.15 -37.16 -30.05
N LEU A 59 -2.94 -36.25 -29.48
CA LEU A 59 -3.94 -36.55 -28.44
C LEU A 59 -5.33 -36.10 -28.90
N THR A 60 -6.33 -36.91 -28.59
CA THR A 60 -7.76 -36.65 -28.85
C THR A 60 -8.46 -36.15 -27.60
N PHE A 61 -9.67 -35.61 -27.75
CA PHE A 61 -10.45 -35.01 -26.66
C PHE A 61 -10.65 -35.95 -25.45
N ASP A 62 -10.83 -37.25 -25.70
CA ASP A 62 -11.09 -38.29 -24.69
C ASP A 62 -9.83 -38.75 -23.93
N ARG A 63 -8.64 -38.47 -24.47
CA ARG A 63 -7.36 -38.91 -23.88
C ARG A 63 -6.49 -37.78 -23.36
N VAL A 64 -6.63 -36.57 -23.90
CA VAL A 64 -5.71 -35.46 -23.64
C VAL A 64 -5.58 -35.15 -22.14
N ALA A 65 -6.70 -35.09 -21.41
CA ALA A 65 -6.67 -34.78 -19.98
C ALA A 65 -6.02 -35.89 -19.15
N GLN A 66 -6.35 -37.16 -19.44
CA GLN A 66 -5.78 -38.31 -18.73
C GLN A 66 -4.26 -38.40 -18.90
N GLU A 67 -3.77 -38.23 -20.13
CA GLU A 67 -2.34 -38.29 -20.44
C GLU A 67 -1.58 -37.10 -19.82
N VAL A 68 -2.20 -35.91 -19.77
CA VAL A 68 -1.66 -34.74 -19.09
C VAL A 68 -1.54 -34.99 -17.58
N VAL A 69 -2.57 -35.53 -16.95
CA VAL A 69 -2.55 -35.86 -15.52
C VAL A 69 -1.46 -36.90 -15.22
N GLN A 70 -1.33 -37.95 -16.04
CA GLN A 70 -0.27 -38.95 -15.89
C GLN A 70 1.14 -38.36 -16.08
N ALA A 71 1.30 -37.41 -17.00
CA ALA A 71 2.56 -36.74 -17.25
C ALA A 71 2.91 -35.66 -16.21
N SER A 72 1.97 -35.27 -15.34
CA SER A 72 2.15 -34.13 -14.41
C SER A 72 3.17 -34.36 -13.29
N GLY A 73 3.43 -35.61 -12.92
CA GLY A 73 4.26 -35.97 -11.77
C GLY A 73 3.60 -35.70 -10.41
N LEU A 74 2.32 -35.33 -10.37
CA LEU A 74 1.57 -35.14 -9.12
C LEU A 74 1.20 -36.48 -8.47
N ARG A 75 1.14 -36.50 -7.15
CA ARG A 75 0.64 -37.61 -6.32
C ARG A 75 -0.72 -37.24 -5.75
N VAL A 76 -1.46 -38.24 -5.26
CA VAL A 76 -2.77 -38.03 -4.59
C VAL A 76 -2.63 -37.05 -3.42
N ALA A 77 -1.60 -37.20 -2.60
CA ALA A 77 -1.33 -36.30 -1.47
C ALA A 77 -1.11 -34.84 -1.89
N ASP A 78 -0.63 -34.60 -3.12
CA ASP A 78 -0.37 -33.24 -3.60
C ASP A 78 -1.68 -32.50 -3.96
N ILE A 79 -2.73 -33.22 -4.39
CA ILE A 79 -3.99 -32.67 -4.92
C ILE A 79 -5.21 -32.89 -4.02
N ALA A 80 -5.20 -33.92 -3.16
CA ALA A 80 -6.32 -34.29 -2.33
C ALA A 80 -6.52 -33.33 -1.16
N LYS A 81 -7.78 -33.14 -0.76
CA LYS A 81 -8.15 -32.41 0.46
C LYS A 81 -7.68 -33.14 1.72
N ASN A 82 -7.75 -34.48 1.72
CA ASN A 82 -7.13 -35.33 2.73
C ASN A 82 -5.80 -35.88 2.17
N PRO A 83 -4.64 -35.38 2.64
CA PRO A 83 -3.34 -35.82 2.15
C PRO A 83 -2.96 -37.24 2.61
N GLU A 84 -3.64 -37.81 3.61
CA GLU A 84 -3.35 -39.14 4.17
C GLU A 84 -4.00 -40.29 3.39
N LEU A 85 -4.71 -39.99 2.29
CA LEU A 85 -5.35 -41.02 1.47
C LEU A 85 -4.32 -41.99 0.90
N ASP A 86 -4.53 -43.29 1.13
CA ASP A 86 -3.80 -44.35 0.45
C ASP A 86 -4.00 -44.21 -1.07
N PRO A 87 -2.93 -44.08 -1.88
CA PRO A 87 -3.01 -43.97 -3.32
C PRO A 87 -3.78 -45.10 -4.02
N ASN A 88 -3.89 -46.27 -3.39
CA ASN A 88 -4.58 -47.43 -3.94
C ASN A 88 -6.06 -47.52 -3.53
N ALA A 89 -6.51 -46.68 -2.59
CA ALA A 89 -7.87 -46.71 -2.09
C ALA A 89 -8.89 -46.24 -3.15
N PRO A 90 -10.16 -46.71 -3.10
CA PRO A 90 -11.21 -46.22 -3.99
C PRO A 90 -11.40 -44.69 -3.93
N ALA A 91 -11.24 -44.08 -2.75
CA ALA A 91 -11.32 -42.63 -2.58
C ALA A 91 -10.25 -41.88 -3.40
N ALA A 92 -9.03 -42.42 -3.53
CA ALA A 92 -7.98 -41.82 -4.34
C ALA A 92 -8.31 -41.84 -5.84
N ARG A 93 -9.06 -42.85 -6.32
CA ARG A 93 -9.53 -42.90 -7.71
C ARG A 93 -10.53 -41.79 -8.01
N GLU A 94 -11.42 -41.48 -7.06
CA GLU A 94 -12.36 -40.36 -7.21
C GLU A 94 -11.64 -39.00 -7.22
N VAL A 95 -10.62 -38.81 -6.38
CA VAL A 95 -9.76 -37.62 -6.43
C VAL A 95 -9.15 -37.43 -7.82
N TRP A 96 -8.54 -38.48 -8.39
CA TRP A 96 -7.96 -38.43 -9.73
C TRP A 96 -8.99 -38.16 -10.83
N ARG A 97 -10.18 -38.76 -10.73
CA ARG A 97 -11.26 -38.52 -11.69
C ARG A 97 -11.68 -37.06 -11.70
N VAL A 98 -11.94 -36.49 -10.52
CA VAL A 98 -12.35 -35.09 -10.38
C VAL A 98 -11.23 -34.14 -10.84
N PHE A 99 -9.97 -34.46 -10.51
CA PHE A 99 -8.82 -33.69 -10.98
C PHE A 99 -8.63 -33.77 -12.49
N THR A 100 -8.94 -34.91 -13.12
CA THR A 100 -8.90 -35.08 -14.59
C THR A 100 -9.98 -34.25 -15.27
N ASP A 101 -11.23 -34.28 -14.77
CA ASP A 101 -12.32 -33.44 -15.28
C ASP A 101 -11.97 -31.94 -15.18
N LEU A 102 -11.36 -31.52 -14.06
CA LEU A 102 -10.90 -30.15 -13.86
C LEU A 102 -9.71 -29.79 -14.78
N THR A 103 -8.80 -30.73 -15.01
CA THR A 103 -7.68 -30.56 -15.93
C THR A 103 -8.19 -30.39 -17.36
N GLU A 104 -9.15 -31.20 -17.79
CA GLU A 104 -9.79 -31.07 -19.10
C GLU A 104 -10.40 -29.67 -19.30
N TYR A 105 -11.15 -29.17 -18.30
CA TYR A 105 -11.66 -27.81 -18.30
C TYR A 105 -10.55 -26.76 -18.49
N ARG A 106 -9.47 -26.85 -17.70
CA ARG A 106 -8.34 -25.90 -17.76
C ARG A 106 -7.60 -25.94 -19.10
N LEU A 107 -7.49 -27.10 -19.73
CA LEU A 107 -6.89 -27.26 -21.06
C LEU A 107 -7.72 -26.51 -22.12
N TYR A 108 -9.05 -26.67 -22.14
CA TYR A 108 -9.90 -25.90 -23.04
C TYR A 108 -9.85 -24.39 -22.76
N GLU A 109 -9.79 -24.00 -21.49
CA GLU A 109 -9.63 -22.59 -21.13
C GLU A 109 -8.29 -22.01 -21.63
N ASP A 110 -7.19 -22.77 -21.61
CA ASP A 110 -5.88 -22.33 -22.12
C ASP A 110 -5.84 -22.12 -23.65
N LEU A 111 -6.77 -22.73 -24.40
CA LEU A 111 -6.95 -22.49 -25.83
C LEU A 111 -7.67 -21.17 -26.15
N ARG A 112 -8.35 -20.57 -25.17
CA ARG A 112 -9.02 -19.30 -25.37
C ARG A 112 -7.98 -18.23 -25.69
N ARG A 113 -8.30 -17.35 -26.65
CA ARG A 113 -7.48 -16.17 -26.91
C ARG A 113 -7.63 -15.18 -25.75
N GLY A 114 -6.67 -15.21 -24.83
CA GLY A 114 -6.46 -14.18 -23.82
C GLY A 114 -5.48 -13.11 -24.31
N TRP A 115 -5.61 -11.89 -23.80
CA TRP A 115 -4.56 -10.86 -23.86
C TRP A 115 -3.45 -11.23 -22.85
N ARG A 116 -2.87 -12.43 -22.96
CA ARG A 116 -1.75 -12.86 -22.11
C ARG A 116 -0.46 -12.31 -22.72
N VAL A 117 -0.22 -11.01 -22.53
CA VAL A 117 0.96 -10.32 -23.06
C VAL A 117 2.24 -10.89 -22.42
N VAL A 118 2.13 -11.44 -21.21
CA VAL A 118 3.28 -11.82 -20.36
C VAL A 118 3.56 -13.33 -20.35
N HIS A 119 2.53 -14.18 -20.56
CA HIS A 119 2.64 -15.65 -20.48
C HIS A 119 2.11 -16.37 -21.74
N PRO A 120 2.91 -16.46 -22.82
CA PRO A 120 2.48 -17.09 -24.06
C PRO A 120 2.13 -18.57 -23.84
N ASN A 121 1.06 -19.06 -24.46
CA ASN A 121 0.65 -20.46 -24.38
C ASN A 121 1.51 -21.38 -25.26
N LEU A 122 1.30 -22.70 -25.17
CA LEU A 122 2.09 -23.68 -25.92
C LEU A 122 2.00 -23.49 -27.44
N GLU A 123 0.85 -23.05 -27.95
CA GLU A 123 0.68 -22.77 -29.37
C GLU A 123 1.54 -21.55 -29.77
N GLN A 124 1.51 -20.47 -28.99
CA GLN A 124 2.29 -19.25 -29.24
C GLN A 124 3.81 -19.43 -29.19
N VAL A 125 4.30 -20.45 -28.46
CA VAL A 125 5.73 -20.81 -28.40
C VAL A 125 6.10 -22.00 -29.31
N GLY A 126 5.17 -22.46 -30.13
CA GLY A 126 5.39 -23.49 -31.15
C GLY A 126 5.50 -24.92 -30.61
N LEU A 127 5.08 -25.17 -29.38
CA LEU A 127 5.15 -26.51 -28.75
C LEU A 127 3.85 -27.32 -28.90
N LEU A 128 2.74 -26.65 -29.26
CA LEU A 128 1.45 -27.26 -29.54
C LEU A 128 0.95 -26.80 -30.91
N LYS A 129 0.41 -27.73 -31.69
CA LYS A 129 -0.34 -27.45 -32.90
C LYS A 129 -1.73 -28.06 -32.76
N VAL A 130 -2.79 -27.28 -33.01
CA VAL A 130 -4.16 -27.81 -32.99
C VAL A 130 -4.61 -28.09 -34.41
N GLU A 131 -5.01 -29.33 -34.65
CA GLU A 131 -5.52 -29.84 -35.91
C GLU A 131 -6.99 -30.25 -35.80
N TYR A 132 -7.68 -30.32 -36.94
CA TYR A 132 -9.10 -30.61 -37.03
C TYR A 132 -9.32 -31.90 -37.83
N ARG A 133 -9.81 -32.95 -37.17
CA ARG A 133 -10.09 -34.25 -37.80
C ARG A 133 -11.15 -34.09 -38.90
N GLY A 134 -10.86 -34.57 -40.10
CA GLY A 134 -11.77 -34.51 -41.25
C GLY A 134 -11.76 -33.17 -42.01
N LEU A 135 -10.94 -32.20 -41.60
CA LEU A 135 -10.81 -30.92 -42.31
C LEU A 135 -10.18 -31.08 -43.70
N ASP A 136 -9.11 -31.87 -43.81
CA ASP A 136 -8.41 -32.07 -45.08
C ASP A 136 -9.30 -32.80 -46.09
N ASP A 137 -10.06 -33.82 -45.65
CA ASP A 137 -11.05 -34.53 -46.47
C ASP A 137 -12.13 -33.58 -46.99
N LEU A 138 -12.63 -32.68 -46.13
CA LEU A 138 -13.60 -31.64 -46.51
C LEU A 138 -13.00 -30.66 -47.53
N CYS A 139 -11.72 -30.29 -47.40
CA CYS A 139 -11.07 -29.37 -48.34
C CYS A 139 -10.88 -29.98 -49.74
N GLN A 140 -10.83 -31.31 -49.82
CA GLN A 140 -10.77 -32.07 -51.07
C GLN A 140 -12.16 -32.41 -51.64
N SER A 141 -13.24 -32.19 -50.88
CA SER A 141 -14.58 -32.61 -51.29
C SER A 141 -15.17 -31.74 -52.40
N ALA A 142 -15.92 -32.37 -53.30
CA ALA A 142 -16.70 -31.68 -54.33
C ALA A 142 -17.82 -30.83 -53.70
N GLU A 143 -18.35 -31.24 -52.54
CA GLU A 143 -19.41 -30.52 -51.82
C GLU A 143 -18.98 -29.10 -51.43
N LEU A 144 -17.75 -28.93 -50.94
CA LEU A 144 -17.24 -27.59 -50.59
C LEU A 144 -17.06 -26.70 -51.83
N THR A 145 -16.59 -27.28 -52.94
CA THR A 145 -16.42 -26.53 -54.20
C THR A 145 -17.74 -26.14 -54.85
N ALA A 146 -18.79 -26.92 -54.61
CA ALA A 146 -20.13 -26.65 -55.12
C ALA A 146 -20.82 -25.48 -54.41
N LEU A 147 -20.39 -25.10 -53.20
CA LEU A 147 -20.99 -24.00 -52.44
C LEU A 147 -20.75 -22.61 -53.05
N HIS A 148 -19.58 -22.37 -53.66
CA HIS A 148 -19.26 -21.09 -54.29
C HIS A 148 -18.05 -21.22 -55.25
N PRO A 149 -18.02 -20.50 -56.39
CA PRO A 149 -16.88 -20.50 -57.32
C PRO A 149 -15.55 -20.13 -56.65
N GLY A 150 -15.58 -19.26 -55.64
CA GLY A 150 -14.39 -18.90 -54.85
C GLY A 150 -13.74 -20.09 -54.12
N PHE A 151 -14.53 -21.10 -53.70
CA PHE A 151 -13.96 -22.33 -53.16
C PHE A 151 -13.41 -23.23 -54.28
N ALA A 152 -14.09 -23.31 -55.43
CA ALA A 152 -13.60 -24.08 -56.58
C ALA A 152 -12.25 -23.57 -57.11
N GLN A 153 -12.06 -22.25 -57.14
CA GLN A 153 -10.82 -21.59 -57.59
C GLN A 153 -9.66 -21.70 -56.58
N ALA A 154 -9.97 -21.84 -55.29
CA ALA A 154 -8.96 -22.00 -54.25
C ALA A 154 -8.35 -23.41 -54.27
N SER A 155 -7.04 -23.51 -54.09
CA SER A 155 -6.35 -24.79 -53.85
C SER A 155 -6.82 -25.46 -52.55
N PRO A 156 -6.70 -26.80 -52.39
CA PRO A 156 -7.00 -27.48 -51.13
C PRO A 156 -6.31 -26.85 -49.90
N GLU A 157 -5.06 -26.39 -50.06
CA GLU A 157 -4.30 -25.72 -49.00
C GLU A 157 -4.85 -24.33 -48.66
N GLU A 158 -5.40 -23.60 -49.63
CA GLU A 158 -6.08 -22.33 -49.40
C GLU A 158 -7.43 -22.53 -48.73
N ARG A 159 -8.19 -23.55 -49.13
CA ARG A 159 -9.46 -23.94 -48.47
C ARG A 159 -9.20 -24.32 -47.01
N ALA A 160 -8.17 -25.12 -46.74
CA ALA A 160 -7.78 -25.50 -45.39
C ALA A 160 -7.39 -24.28 -44.54
N ARG A 161 -6.64 -23.32 -45.11
CA ARG A 161 -6.30 -22.05 -44.43
C ARG A 161 -7.54 -21.22 -44.10
N LEU A 162 -8.52 -21.15 -45.01
CA LEU A 162 -9.77 -20.40 -44.80
C LEU A 162 -10.63 -21.01 -43.71
N LEU A 163 -10.91 -22.31 -43.81
CA LEU A 163 -11.75 -23.03 -42.85
C LEU A 163 -11.09 -23.12 -41.48
N ARG A 164 -9.77 -23.35 -41.42
CA ARG A 164 -9.02 -23.31 -40.17
C ARG A 164 -9.14 -21.97 -39.46
N ALA A 165 -9.02 -20.85 -40.18
CA ALA A 165 -9.16 -19.52 -39.57
C ALA A 165 -10.54 -19.33 -38.92
N MET A 166 -11.61 -19.88 -39.53
CA MET A 166 -12.94 -19.88 -38.95
C MET A 166 -13.04 -20.80 -37.73
N LEU A 167 -12.58 -22.05 -37.80
CA LEU A 167 -12.62 -23.00 -36.67
C LEU A 167 -11.77 -22.54 -35.49
N ASP A 168 -10.59 -21.97 -35.76
CA ASP A 168 -9.72 -21.35 -34.75
C ASP A 168 -10.43 -20.21 -34.04
N GLN A 169 -11.29 -19.46 -34.73
CA GLN A 169 -12.05 -18.39 -34.09
C GLN A 169 -13.11 -18.93 -33.14
N PHE A 170 -13.78 -20.04 -33.47
CA PHE A 170 -14.68 -20.72 -32.54
C PHE A 170 -13.89 -21.19 -31.29
N ARG A 171 -12.77 -21.89 -31.51
CA ARG A 171 -11.87 -22.37 -30.44
C ARG A 171 -11.37 -21.24 -29.53
N ARG A 172 -10.81 -20.18 -30.13
CA ARG A 172 -10.25 -19.00 -29.44
C ARG A 172 -11.30 -18.19 -28.69
N LYS A 173 -12.58 -18.28 -29.08
CA LYS A 173 -13.71 -17.70 -28.35
C LYS A 173 -14.31 -18.65 -27.32
N LEU A 174 -13.72 -19.81 -27.06
CA LEU A 174 -14.26 -20.85 -26.18
C LEU A 174 -15.69 -21.27 -26.60
N ALA A 175 -15.99 -21.22 -27.91
CA ALA A 175 -17.25 -21.70 -28.46
C ALA A 175 -17.09 -23.18 -28.83
N ILE A 176 -16.82 -24.01 -27.84
CA ILE A 176 -16.49 -25.43 -27.96
C ILE A 176 -17.57 -26.24 -27.24
N ARG A 177 -18.11 -27.26 -27.90
CA ARG A 177 -19.04 -28.20 -27.31
C ARG A 177 -18.23 -29.31 -26.63
N ALA A 178 -18.16 -29.26 -25.31
CA ALA A 178 -17.55 -30.27 -24.45
C ALA A 178 -18.34 -30.35 -23.14
N PRO A 179 -18.55 -31.55 -22.55
CA PRO A 179 -19.29 -31.69 -21.30
C PRO A 179 -18.78 -30.79 -20.17
N VAL A 180 -17.46 -30.65 -20.03
CA VAL A 180 -16.81 -29.80 -19.01
C VAL A 180 -17.09 -28.29 -19.16
N LEU A 181 -17.63 -27.85 -20.30
CA LEU A 181 -18.04 -26.47 -20.57
C LEU A 181 -19.55 -26.23 -20.43
N GLU A 182 -20.31 -27.28 -20.11
CA GLU A 182 -21.77 -27.21 -19.88
C GLU A 182 -22.09 -26.86 -18.43
N GLU A 183 -23.12 -26.04 -18.23
CA GLU A 183 -23.47 -25.52 -16.90
C GLU A 183 -23.81 -26.63 -15.89
N GLN A 184 -24.58 -27.63 -16.30
CA GLN A 184 -25.00 -28.71 -15.40
C GLN A 184 -23.80 -29.54 -14.93
N PHE A 185 -22.89 -29.88 -15.83
CA PHE A 185 -21.66 -30.60 -15.49
C PHE A 185 -20.76 -29.75 -14.60
N GLN A 186 -20.61 -28.45 -14.91
CA GLN A 186 -19.80 -27.53 -14.11
C GLN A 186 -20.30 -27.40 -12.67
N GLN A 187 -21.62 -27.38 -12.44
CA GLN A 187 -22.18 -27.39 -11.08
C GLN A 187 -21.80 -28.66 -10.31
N GLN A 188 -21.83 -29.82 -10.97
CA GLN A 188 -21.39 -31.09 -10.36
C GLN A 188 -19.88 -31.14 -10.13
N LEU A 189 -19.09 -30.64 -11.08
CA LEU A 189 -17.64 -30.58 -10.99
C LEU A 189 -17.21 -29.69 -9.81
N ARG A 190 -17.85 -28.52 -9.62
CA ARG A 190 -17.57 -27.63 -8.48
C ARG A 190 -17.80 -28.35 -7.15
N ARG A 191 -18.98 -28.93 -6.94
CA ARG A 191 -19.31 -29.68 -5.71
C ARG A 191 -18.31 -30.80 -5.43
N ARG A 192 -17.94 -31.57 -6.47
CA ARG A 192 -16.94 -32.65 -6.32
C ARG A 192 -15.54 -32.11 -6.04
N ALA A 193 -15.12 -31.04 -6.71
CA ALA A 193 -13.81 -30.43 -6.51
C ALA A 193 -13.68 -29.88 -5.07
N GLU A 194 -14.68 -29.19 -4.55
CA GLU A 194 -14.72 -28.67 -3.18
C GLU A 194 -14.65 -29.77 -2.11
N GLN A 195 -15.23 -30.94 -2.42
CA GLN A 195 -15.23 -32.11 -1.55
C GLN A 195 -13.88 -32.83 -1.55
N TYR A 196 -13.29 -33.06 -2.72
CA TYR A 196 -12.16 -33.99 -2.88
C TYR A 196 -10.80 -33.33 -3.09
N LEU A 197 -10.74 -32.14 -3.67
CA LEU A 197 -9.48 -31.46 -4.01
C LEU A 197 -9.12 -30.42 -2.94
N ASN A 198 -7.82 -30.19 -2.74
CA ASN A 198 -7.33 -29.12 -1.88
C ASN A 198 -7.48 -27.73 -2.53
N GLU A 199 -7.34 -26.67 -1.73
CA GLU A 199 -7.49 -25.30 -2.22
C GLU A 199 -6.45 -24.90 -3.27
N PHE A 200 -5.26 -25.51 -3.25
CA PHE A 200 -4.16 -25.15 -4.17
C PHE A 200 -4.46 -25.64 -5.58
N TRP A 201 -4.70 -26.95 -5.77
CA TRP A 201 -4.93 -27.54 -7.09
C TRP A 201 -6.40 -27.57 -7.51
N GLY A 202 -7.32 -27.54 -6.56
CA GLY A 202 -8.77 -27.57 -6.76
C GLY A 202 -9.39 -26.23 -7.12
N LEU A 203 -10.70 -26.18 -6.94
CA LEU A 203 -11.52 -24.99 -7.15
C LEU A 203 -11.78 -24.28 -5.83
N ASP A 204 -11.91 -22.96 -5.92
CA ASP A 204 -12.37 -22.12 -4.83
C ASP A 204 -13.90 -22.03 -4.79
N PRO A 205 -14.57 -22.49 -3.73
CA PRO A 205 -16.03 -22.48 -3.63
C PRO A 205 -16.63 -21.07 -3.72
N ASP A 206 -15.94 -20.08 -3.14
CA ASP A 206 -16.46 -18.72 -3.05
C ASP A 206 -16.20 -17.88 -4.32
N TYR A 207 -15.52 -18.43 -5.33
CA TYR A 207 -15.06 -17.62 -6.45
C TYR A 207 -14.96 -18.30 -7.82
N ASP A 208 -14.49 -19.56 -7.91
CA ASP A 208 -14.11 -20.12 -9.20
C ASP A 208 -15.34 -20.38 -10.09
N GLU A 209 -15.72 -19.36 -10.85
CA GLU A 209 -16.71 -19.46 -11.89
C GLU A 209 -16.11 -20.12 -13.11
N LEU A 210 -16.35 -21.43 -13.22
CA LEU A 210 -16.15 -22.16 -14.45
C LEU A 210 -16.96 -21.48 -15.57
N ARG A 211 -16.23 -20.95 -16.56
CA ARG A 211 -16.80 -20.30 -17.75
C ARG A 211 -17.52 -21.33 -18.61
N LYS A 212 -18.74 -21.01 -19.00
CA LYS A 212 -19.53 -21.80 -19.95
C LYS A 212 -18.98 -21.65 -21.37
N ALA A 213 -19.25 -22.63 -22.22
CA ALA A 213 -19.00 -22.50 -23.65
C ALA A 213 -19.75 -21.29 -24.23
N ASN A 214 -19.05 -20.45 -24.99
CA ASN A 214 -19.70 -19.45 -25.81
C ASN A 214 -20.41 -20.11 -27.01
N ARG A 215 -21.17 -19.33 -27.76
CA ARG A 215 -21.87 -19.78 -28.97
C ARG A 215 -21.77 -18.74 -30.06
N PHE A 216 -21.71 -19.21 -31.31
CA PHE A 216 -21.87 -18.35 -32.48
C PHE A 216 -23.32 -18.38 -32.95
N VAL A 217 -23.83 -17.21 -33.33
CA VAL A 217 -25.24 -16.99 -33.59
C VAL A 217 -25.42 -16.55 -35.04
N ARG A 218 -26.20 -17.31 -35.79
CA ARG A 218 -26.76 -16.90 -37.08
C ARG A 218 -28.16 -16.37 -36.82
N LEU A 219 -28.31 -15.04 -36.88
CA LEU A 219 -29.57 -14.36 -36.55
C LEU A 219 -30.64 -14.62 -37.64
N GLY A 220 -31.84 -15.04 -37.21
CA GLY A 220 -33.08 -14.94 -37.99
C GLY A 220 -33.80 -13.62 -37.78
N ARG A 221 -35.13 -13.62 -37.94
CA ARG A 221 -36.06 -12.48 -37.85
C ARG A 221 -36.78 -12.37 -36.50
N SER A 222 -36.61 -13.33 -35.59
CA SER A 222 -37.23 -13.30 -34.26
C SER A 222 -36.73 -12.12 -33.43
N ASP A 223 -37.63 -11.54 -32.63
CA ASP A 223 -37.31 -10.48 -31.65
C ASP A 223 -36.76 -11.05 -30.33
N ARG A 224 -36.62 -12.38 -30.21
CA ARG A 224 -36.13 -13.01 -28.98
C ARG A 224 -34.64 -12.67 -28.78
N PRO A 225 -34.23 -12.14 -27.62
CA PRO A 225 -32.84 -11.85 -27.35
C PRO A 225 -32.01 -13.13 -27.28
N VAL A 226 -30.82 -13.12 -27.89
CA VAL A 226 -29.89 -14.25 -27.90
C VAL A 226 -28.46 -13.77 -27.66
N ASP A 227 -27.81 -14.35 -26.65
CA ASP A 227 -26.40 -14.06 -26.35
C ASP A 227 -25.45 -14.89 -27.22
N GLY A 228 -24.41 -14.26 -27.77
CA GLY A 228 -23.32 -14.95 -28.46
C GLY A 228 -22.61 -14.08 -29.49
N PHE A 229 -21.67 -14.68 -30.23
CA PHE A 229 -20.93 -13.99 -31.28
C PHE A 229 -21.68 -14.09 -32.61
N GLY A 230 -22.11 -12.95 -33.17
CA GLY A 230 -22.83 -12.94 -34.45
C GLY A 230 -22.00 -13.43 -35.63
N LEU A 231 -22.62 -14.20 -36.52
CA LEU A 231 -22.06 -14.67 -37.80
C LEU A 231 -22.50 -13.80 -39.00
N GLY A 232 -23.02 -12.59 -38.76
CA GLY A 232 -23.46 -11.69 -39.84
C GLY A 232 -22.31 -11.19 -40.73
N GLU A 233 -22.65 -10.56 -41.86
CA GLU A 233 -21.68 -10.07 -42.86
C GLU A 233 -20.64 -9.07 -42.31
N ARG A 234 -20.98 -8.34 -41.24
CA ARG A 234 -20.10 -7.36 -40.57
C ARG A 234 -19.23 -7.98 -39.46
N SER A 235 -19.47 -9.25 -39.12
CA SER A 235 -18.66 -9.97 -38.13
C SER A 235 -17.22 -10.14 -38.60
N LEU A 236 -16.32 -10.57 -37.69
CA LEU A 236 -14.93 -10.85 -38.06
C LEU A 236 -14.83 -11.96 -39.11
N ILE A 237 -15.57 -13.06 -38.91
CA ILE A 237 -15.66 -14.18 -39.87
C ILE A 237 -16.30 -13.70 -41.18
N GLY A 238 -17.38 -12.92 -41.09
CA GLY A 238 -18.10 -12.42 -42.26
C GLY A 238 -17.24 -11.53 -43.16
N ARG A 239 -16.57 -10.52 -42.57
CA ARG A 239 -15.64 -9.66 -43.33
C ARG A 239 -14.49 -10.44 -43.94
N PHE A 240 -13.96 -11.45 -43.24
CA PHE A 240 -12.87 -12.29 -43.72
C PHE A 240 -13.29 -13.18 -44.90
N LEU A 241 -14.41 -13.90 -44.78
CA LEU A 241 -14.93 -14.76 -45.84
C LEU A 241 -15.29 -13.93 -47.09
N ARG A 242 -15.97 -12.79 -46.91
CA ARG A 242 -16.28 -11.88 -48.03
C ARG A 242 -15.04 -11.39 -48.76
N ALA A 243 -14.00 -10.97 -48.01
CA ALA A 243 -12.78 -10.47 -48.60
C ALA A 243 -11.99 -11.56 -49.35
N ARG A 244 -12.04 -12.81 -48.90
CA ARG A 244 -11.27 -13.92 -49.47
C ARG A 244 -11.98 -14.67 -50.59
N LEU A 245 -13.30 -14.77 -50.53
CA LEU A 245 -14.13 -15.49 -51.50
C LEU A 245 -14.82 -14.56 -52.50
N GLY A 246 -14.69 -13.24 -52.35
CA GLY A 246 -15.30 -12.25 -53.26
C GLY A 246 -16.81 -12.12 -53.12
N LEU A 247 -17.37 -12.44 -51.94
CA LEU A 247 -18.82 -12.51 -51.74
C LEU A 247 -19.48 -11.12 -51.62
N SER A 248 -20.57 -10.91 -52.36
CA SER A 248 -21.50 -9.81 -52.13
C SER A 248 -22.27 -9.99 -50.80
N GLY A 249 -22.98 -8.94 -50.36
CA GLY A 249 -23.79 -9.01 -49.14
C GLY A 249 -24.96 -10.01 -49.26
N GLU A 250 -25.53 -10.15 -50.45
CA GLU A 250 -26.66 -11.04 -50.73
C GLU A 250 -26.22 -12.51 -50.81
N GLU A 251 -25.06 -12.79 -51.41
CA GLU A 251 -24.51 -14.16 -51.53
C GLU A 251 -24.01 -14.72 -50.20
N TYR A 252 -23.50 -13.85 -49.31
CA TYR A 252 -22.89 -14.26 -48.05
C TYR A 252 -23.82 -15.14 -47.19
N GLY A 253 -25.10 -14.80 -47.12
CA GLY A 253 -26.07 -15.55 -46.31
C GLY A 253 -26.19 -17.00 -46.76
N CYS A 254 -26.43 -17.22 -48.06
CA CYS A 254 -26.59 -18.55 -48.65
C CYS A 254 -25.30 -19.39 -48.51
N VAL A 255 -24.14 -18.80 -48.82
CA VAL A 255 -22.85 -19.48 -48.73
C VAL A 255 -22.50 -19.83 -47.29
N LEU A 256 -22.75 -18.93 -46.34
CA LEU A 256 -22.52 -19.20 -44.92
C LEU A 256 -23.43 -20.32 -44.42
N ASP A 257 -24.72 -20.30 -44.74
CA ASP A 257 -25.69 -21.28 -44.25
C ASP A 257 -25.32 -22.69 -44.80
N GLY A 258 -25.00 -22.80 -46.10
CA GLY A 258 -24.50 -24.04 -46.70
C GLY A 258 -23.15 -24.50 -46.15
N LEU A 259 -22.24 -23.57 -45.83
CA LEU A 259 -20.96 -23.89 -45.20
C LEU A 259 -21.15 -24.41 -43.77
N LEU A 260 -22.03 -23.79 -42.97
CA LEU A 260 -22.35 -24.24 -41.62
C LEU A 260 -22.99 -25.63 -41.64
N ASP A 261 -23.92 -25.89 -42.57
CA ASP A 261 -24.50 -27.22 -42.76
C ASP A 261 -23.44 -28.27 -43.10
N LEU A 262 -22.50 -27.93 -43.99
CA LEU A 262 -21.42 -28.83 -44.38
C LEU A 262 -20.48 -29.11 -43.21
N LEU A 263 -20.06 -28.08 -42.46
CA LEU A 263 -19.23 -28.25 -41.26
C LEU A 263 -19.92 -29.07 -40.17
N VAL A 264 -21.24 -29.00 -40.04
CA VAL A 264 -22.02 -29.84 -39.12
C VAL A 264 -22.07 -31.29 -39.60
N ARG A 265 -22.35 -31.53 -40.89
CA ARG A 265 -22.40 -32.89 -41.46
C ARG A 265 -21.06 -33.62 -41.38
N HIS A 266 -19.95 -32.89 -41.48
CA HIS A 266 -18.60 -33.44 -41.31
C HIS A 266 -18.15 -33.55 -39.84
N GLY A 267 -18.99 -33.20 -38.87
CA GLY A 267 -18.69 -33.32 -37.44
C GLY A 267 -17.66 -32.32 -36.91
N LEU A 268 -17.42 -31.21 -37.63
CA LEU A 268 -16.54 -30.13 -37.18
C LEU A 268 -17.29 -29.15 -36.28
N LEU A 269 -18.55 -28.85 -36.61
CA LEU A 269 -19.44 -28.01 -35.80
C LEU A 269 -20.63 -28.83 -35.27
N ALA A 270 -21.19 -28.39 -34.16
CA ALA A 270 -22.46 -28.86 -33.63
C ALA A 270 -23.49 -27.74 -33.71
N ARG A 271 -24.68 -28.06 -34.23
CA ARG A 271 -25.86 -27.20 -34.17
C ARG A 271 -26.56 -27.41 -32.83
N LEU A 272 -26.83 -26.32 -32.11
CA LEU A 272 -27.57 -26.34 -30.85
C LEU A 272 -29.06 -26.05 -31.08
N GLU A 273 -29.87 -26.28 -30.05
CA GLU A 273 -31.29 -25.94 -30.05
C GLU A 273 -31.51 -24.45 -30.41
N PRO A 274 -32.33 -24.15 -31.44
CA PRO A 274 -32.55 -22.78 -31.88
C PRO A 274 -33.37 -21.98 -30.85
N VAL A 275 -33.17 -20.67 -30.82
CA VAL A 275 -33.98 -19.74 -30.03
C VAL A 275 -34.81 -18.91 -31.00
N GLY A 276 -36.12 -19.17 -31.06
CA GLY A 276 -36.94 -18.61 -32.13
C GLY A 276 -36.49 -19.17 -33.47
N ASP A 277 -36.06 -18.30 -34.40
CA ASP A 277 -35.44 -18.69 -35.66
C ASP A 277 -33.92 -18.39 -35.71
N HIS A 278 -33.31 -18.03 -34.58
CA HIS A 278 -31.86 -17.89 -34.48
C HIS A 278 -31.20 -19.27 -34.36
N GLN A 279 -30.25 -19.55 -35.26
CA GLN A 279 -29.46 -20.78 -35.23
C GLN A 279 -28.16 -20.59 -34.44
N LEU A 280 -27.80 -21.60 -33.66
CA LEU A 280 -26.68 -21.57 -32.72
C LEU A 280 -25.66 -22.66 -33.04
N TYR A 281 -24.39 -22.30 -33.00
CA TYR A 281 -23.28 -23.19 -33.39
C TYR A 281 -22.14 -23.18 -32.37
N GLN A 282 -21.54 -24.35 -32.17
CA GLN A 282 -20.31 -24.57 -31.41
C GLN A 282 -19.37 -25.49 -32.19
N LEU A 283 -18.07 -25.39 -31.93
CA LEU A 283 -17.05 -26.31 -32.43
C LEU A 283 -17.13 -27.62 -31.66
N ASP A 284 -17.22 -28.76 -32.35
CA ASP A 284 -17.28 -30.05 -31.65
C ASP A 284 -15.89 -30.42 -31.10
N ALA A 285 -15.77 -30.68 -29.80
CA ALA A 285 -14.49 -31.05 -29.20
C ALA A 285 -13.93 -32.36 -29.81
N GLY A 286 -14.79 -33.24 -30.31
CA GLY A 286 -14.43 -34.51 -30.93
C GLY A 286 -13.57 -34.37 -32.20
N CYS A 287 -13.61 -33.21 -32.86
CA CYS A 287 -12.74 -32.96 -34.02
C CYS A 287 -11.36 -32.42 -33.65
N LEU A 288 -11.07 -32.09 -32.39
CA LEU A 288 -9.80 -31.51 -31.98
C LEU A 288 -8.70 -32.58 -31.85
N HIS A 289 -7.65 -32.42 -32.66
CA HIS A 289 -6.40 -33.15 -32.53
C HIS A 289 -5.33 -32.22 -31.95
N TRP A 290 -4.84 -32.56 -30.76
CA TRP A 290 -3.74 -31.87 -30.10
C TRP A 290 -2.44 -32.51 -30.58
N CYS A 291 -1.67 -31.81 -31.40
CA CYS A 291 -0.47 -32.32 -32.03
C CYS A 291 0.78 -31.68 -31.44
N LEU A 292 1.87 -32.45 -31.38
CA LEU A 292 3.18 -31.92 -31.02
C LEU A 292 3.60 -30.82 -32.01
N GLY A 293 3.95 -29.65 -31.49
CA GLY A 293 4.49 -28.55 -32.30
C GLY A 293 5.94 -28.78 -32.73
N ASP A 294 6.37 -28.08 -33.78
CA ASP A 294 7.71 -28.17 -34.38
C ASP A 294 8.70 -27.11 -33.84
N GLY A 295 8.29 -26.32 -32.84
CA GLY A 295 9.04 -25.21 -32.27
C GLY A 295 8.82 -23.88 -33.00
N THR A 296 8.03 -23.85 -34.07
CA THR A 296 7.69 -22.62 -34.79
C THR A 296 6.33 -22.06 -34.34
N PRO A 297 6.22 -20.74 -34.11
CA PRO A 297 4.96 -20.15 -33.67
C PRO A 297 3.97 -20.09 -34.84
N PRO A 298 2.66 -20.15 -34.59
CA PRO A 298 1.66 -20.05 -35.65
C PRO A 298 1.77 -18.70 -36.37
N PRO A 299 1.39 -18.63 -37.66
CA PRO A 299 1.34 -17.38 -38.39
C PRO A 299 0.37 -16.39 -37.71
N PRO A 300 0.50 -15.07 -37.96
CA PRO A 300 -0.43 -14.08 -37.45
C PRO A 300 -1.89 -14.42 -37.76
N ASP A 301 -2.77 -14.18 -36.79
CA ASP A 301 -4.20 -14.47 -36.92
C ASP A 301 -4.79 -13.73 -38.14
N ALA A 302 -5.25 -14.52 -39.12
CA ALA A 302 -5.75 -14.03 -40.40
C ALA A 302 -7.01 -13.16 -40.26
N LEU A 303 -7.79 -13.33 -39.18
CA LEU A 303 -9.01 -12.55 -38.92
C LEU A 303 -8.74 -11.17 -38.32
N TYR A 304 -7.58 -10.99 -37.68
CA TYR A 304 -7.22 -9.76 -36.95
C TYR A 304 -6.11 -8.95 -37.63
N SER A 305 -5.40 -9.55 -38.58
CA SER A 305 -4.36 -8.90 -39.36
C SER A 305 -5.01 -8.00 -40.42
N ARG A 306 -5.27 -6.72 -40.09
CA ARG A 306 -5.90 -5.76 -41.01
C ARG A 306 -5.03 -5.35 -42.21
N ARG A 307 -3.73 -5.71 -42.21
CA ARG A 307 -2.77 -5.40 -43.28
C ARG A 307 -1.65 -6.45 -43.27
N ALA A 308 -1.74 -7.46 -44.12
CA ALA A 308 -0.60 -8.30 -44.49
C ALA A 308 -0.82 -8.73 -45.93
N GLY A 309 -0.22 -7.99 -46.86
CA GLY A 309 -0.41 -8.17 -48.30
C GLY A 309 0.39 -7.20 -49.15
N SER A 310 0.85 -6.06 -48.61
CA SER A 310 1.93 -5.28 -49.24
C SER A 310 3.28 -5.81 -48.77
N PRO A 311 4.20 -6.21 -49.68
CA PRO A 311 5.53 -6.71 -49.35
C PRO A 311 6.35 -5.76 -48.45
N GLY A 312 6.10 -4.45 -48.52
CA GLY A 312 6.76 -3.43 -47.69
C GLY A 312 6.31 -3.34 -46.22
N TYR A 313 5.26 -4.07 -45.82
CA TYR A 313 4.72 -4.08 -44.44
C TYR A 313 4.56 -5.50 -43.88
N ALA A 314 5.27 -6.49 -44.41
CA ALA A 314 5.39 -7.78 -43.76
C ALA A 314 6.14 -7.57 -42.43
N ALA A 315 5.40 -7.43 -41.33
CA ALA A 315 6.00 -7.41 -40.00
C ALA A 315 6.93 -8.63 -39.89
N PRO A 316 8.16 -8.47 -39.37
CA PRO A 316 9.06 -9.61 -39.20
C PRO A 316 8.33 -10.70 -38.43
N PRO A 317 8.55 -11.98 -38.77
CA PRO A 317 7.96 -13.09 -38.03
C PRO A 317 8.26 -12.89 -36.54
N ARG A 318 7.23 -12.96 -35.70
CA ARG A 318 7.39 -12.77 -34.26
C ARG A 318 8.43 -13.77 -33.76
N ALA A 319 9.53 -13.28 -33.21
CA ALA A 319 10.52 -14.13 -32.58
C ALA A 319 9.86 -14.90 -31.43
N VAL A 320 10.02 -16.22 -31.43
CA VAL A 320 9.53 -17.07 -30.33
C VAL A 320 10.17 -16.62 -29.03
N ASN A 321 9.38 -16.55 -27.96
CA ASN A 321 9.94 -16.35 -26.63
C ASN A 321 10.71 -17.63 -26.21
N ALA A 322 12.02 -17.63 -26.47
CA ALA A 322 12.88 -18.78 -26.24
C ALA A 322 12.97 -19.17 -24.75
N PHE A 323 12.73 -18.24 -23.82
CA PHE A 323 12.64 -18.56 -22.41
C PHE A 323 11.43 -19.47 -22.13
N PHE A 324 10.22 -19.07 -22.52
CA PHE A 324 9.01 -19.88 -22.29
C PHE A 324 9.03 -21.19 -23.08
N GLN A 325 9.57 -21.16 -24.29
CA GLN A 325 9.76 -22.38 -25.06
C GLN A 325 10.64 -23.39 -24.31
N ARG A 326 11.78 -22.98 -23.74
CA ARG A 326 12.61 -23.87 -22.90
C ARG A 326 11.94 -24.22 -21.58
N PHE A 327 11.24 -23.27 -20.98
CA PHE A 327 10.62 -23.42 -19.67
C PHE A 327 9.49 -24.46 -19.69
N TYR A 328 8.65 -24.50 -20.72
CA TYR A 328 7.59 -25.52 -20.83
C TYR A 328 8.08 -26.90 -21.30
N GLN A 329 9.37 -27.04 -21.63
CA GLN A 329 9.98 -28.33 -21.96
C GLN A 329 10.64 -29.02 -20.76
N ILE A 330 10.66 -28.36 -19.60
CA ILE A 330 11.24 -28.95 -18.39
C ILE A 330 10.35 -30.09 -17.89
N ASP A 331 10.93 -30.95 -17.06
CA ASP A 331 10.19 -32.01 -16.39
C ASP A 331 9.09 -31.41 -15.49
N PRO A 332 7.80 -31.67 -15.74
CA PRO A 332 6.70 -31.18 -14.91
C PRO A 332 6.82 -31.64 -13.44
N ALA A 333 7.41 -32.79 -13.16
CA ALA A 333 7.62 -33.26 -11.78
C ALA A 333 8.53 -32.32 -10.97
N SER A 334 9.42 -31.57 -11.63
CA SER A 334 10.28 -30.56 -10.98
C SER A 334 9.51 -29.30 -10.54
N LEU A 335 8.31 -29.08 -11.07
CA LEU A 335 7.44 -27.94 -10.73
C LEU A 335 6.41 -28.29 -9.66
N ALA A 336 6.00 -29.56 -9.57
CA ALA A 336 4.99 -30.05 -8.63
C ALA A 336 5.21 -29.64 -7.15
N PRO A 337 6.42 -29.70 -6.58
CA PRO A 337 6.64 -29.35 -5.17
C PRO A 337 6.72 -27.84 -4.91
N LEU A 338 6.71 -26.99 -5.94
CA LEU A 338 6.90 -25.56 -5.76
C LEU A 338 5.63 -24.91 -5.20
N GLU A 339 5.79 -24.20 -4.07
CA GLU A 339 4.78 -23.35 -3.45
C GLU A 339 5.43 -22.07 -2.96
N ALA A 340 4.68 -20.97 -3.01
CA ALA A 340 4.98 -19.74 -2.30
C ALA A 340 3.87 -19.40 -1.29
N ARG A 341 4.25 -18.88 -0.13
CA ARG A 341 3.31 -18.21 0.80
C ARG A 341 3.89 -16.87 1.25
N GLU A 342 2.99 -15.95 1.58
CA GLU A 342 3.41 -14.70 2.20
C GLU A 342 3.75 -14.91 3.68
N HIS A 343 4.68 -14.13 4.21
CA HIS A 343 4.99 -14.06 5.62
C HIS A 343 4.98 -12.60 6.06
N THR A 344 3.80 -12.09 6.40
CA THR A 344 3.59 -10.69 6.76
C THR A 344 2.87 -10.61 8.10
N ALA A 345 2.91 -9.43 8.73
CA ALA A 345 2.14 -9.16 9.95
C ALA A 345 0.61 -9.19 9.72
N GLN A 346 0.15 -9.40 8.48
CA GLN A 346 -1.28 -9.51 8.13
C GLN A 346 -1.78 -10.96 8.22
N VAL A 347 -0.89 -11.94 8.32
CA VAL A 347 -1.26 -13.34 8.53
C VAL A 347 -1.64 -13.47 10.00
N VAL A 348 -2.93 -13.34 10.30
CA VAL A 348 -3.46 -13.27 11.67
C VAL A 348 -4.10 -14.58 12.15
N LYS A 349 -4.13 -15.60 11.29
CA LYS A 349 -4.61 -16.93 11.68
C LYS A 349 -3.66 -17.55 12.72
N PRO A 350 -4.17 -17.90 13.92
CA PRO A 350 -3.40 -18.54 14.98
C PRO A 350 -2.49 -19.68 14.51
N GLY A 351 -1.20 -19.59 14.81
CA GLY A 351 -0.20 -20.63 14.52
C GLY A 351 0.22 -20.74 13.06
N GLU A 352 -0.37 -19.95 12.14
CA GLU A 352 -0.14 -20.11 10.70
C GLU A 352 1.25 -19.58 10.28
N ARG A 353 1.77 -18.56 10.96
CA ARG A 353 3.14 -18.06 10.72
C ARG A 353 4.17 -19.08 11.18
N GLU A 354 4.05 -19.60 12.40
CA GLU A 354 4.92 -20.66 12.92
C GLU A 354 4.82 -21.93 12.07
N ARG A 355 3.62 -22.26 11.58
CA ARG A 355 3.44 -23.37 10.63
C ARG A 355 4.22 -23.12 9.35
N ARG A 356 4.14 -21.93 8.73
CA ARG A 356 4.90 -21.57 7.53
C ARG A 356 6.41 -21.62 7.77
N GLU A 357 6.86 -21.12 8.91
CA GLU A 357 8.26 -21.19 9.34
C GLU A 357 8.73 -22.65 9.44
N ARG A 358 7.95 -23.54 10.08
CA ARG A 358 8.25 -24.98 10.14
C ARG A 358 8.26 -25.62 8.74
N ARG A 359 7.28 -25.32 7.88
CA ARG A 359 7.23 -25.80 6.49
C ARG A 359 8.41 -25.34 5.64
N PHE A 360 8.98 -24.17 5.95
CA PHE A 360 10.15 -23.62 5.28
C PHE A 360 11.48 -24.19 5.83
N ARG A 361 11.56 -24.36 7.15
CA ARG A 361 12.71 -25.00 7.83
C ARG A 361 12.93 -26.44 7.39
N TRP A 362 11.86 -27.13 6.98
CA TRP A 362 11.80 -28.49 6.47
C TRP A 362 13.13 -29.15 6.09
N GLU A 363 13.42 -30.27 6.74
CA GLU A 363 14.53 -31.17 6.44
C GLU A 363 14.01 -32.53 5.96
N ASP A 364 14.85 -33.36 5.34
CA ASP A 364 14.40 -34.66 4.83
C ASP A 364 13.83 -35.60 5.91
N GLN A 365 14.27 -35.42 7.15
CA GLN A 365 13.77 -36.15 8.32
C GLN A 365 12.33 -35.78 8.69
N ASP A 366 11.85 -34.60 8.26
CA ASP A 366 10.49 -34.10 8.53
C ASP A 366 9.44 -34.67 7.57
N ARG A 367 9.81 -35.53 6.61
CA ARG A 367 8.86 -36.18 5.68
C ARG A 367 7.74 -36.92 6.39
N SER A 368 7.99 -37.51 7.55
CA SER A 368 6.96 -38.18 8.36
C SER A 368 6.00 -37.21 9.06
N LYS A 369 6.28 -35.90 9.07
CA LYS A 369 5.48 -34.84 9.71
C LYS A 369 4.62 -34.06 8.72
N GLU A 370 4.53 -34.50 7.46
CA GLU A 370 3.73 -33.84 6.42
C GLU A 370 2.24 -33.74 6.81
N ALA A 371 1.72 -34.76 7.51
CA ALA A 371 0.36 -34.77 8.05
C ALA A 371 0.13 -33.68 9.12
N GLU A 372 1.14 -33.39 9.96
CA GLU A 372 1.04 -32.43 11.07
C GLU A 372 1.30 -30.99 10.61
N VAL A 373 2.34 -30.77 9.79
CA VAL A 373 2.85 -29.44 9.47
C VAL A 373 2.39 -28.96 8.08
N GLY A 374 1.99 -29.88 7.19
CA GLY A 374 1.67 -29.64 5.78
C GLY A 374 2.90 -29.77 4.87
N ARG A 375 2.68 -29.69 3.54
CA ARG A 375 3.74 -29.88 2.54
C ARG A 375 4.88 -28.88 2.70
N ARG A 376 6.09 -29.32 2.36
CA ARG A 376 7.30 -28.47 2.28
C ARG A 376 7.04 -27.16 1.53
N LEU A 377 7.51 -26.04 2.08
CA LEU A 377 7.37 -24.71 1.51
C LEU A 377 8.74 -24.20 1.02
N PRO A 378 9.06 -24.30 -0.29
CA PRO A 378 10.38 -23.91 -0.80
C PRO A 378 10.55 -22.39 -0.97
N TYR A 379 9.45 -21.63 -1.04
CA TYR A 379 9.49 -20.19 -1.29
C TYR A 379 8.67 -19.41 -0.25
N LEU A 380 9.31 -18.48 0.46
CA LEU A 380 8.63 -17.51 1.31
C LEU A 380 8.83 -16.10 0.77
N VAL A 381 7.74 -15.34 0.69
CA VAL A 381 7.78 -13.90 0.39
C VAL A 381 7.40 -13.14 1.65
N CYS A 382 8.36 -12.42 2.23
CA CYS A 382 8.20 -11.78 3.52
C CYS A 382 8.25 -10.25 3.42
N SER A 383 7.55 -9.60 4.34
CA SER A 383 7.77 -8.18 4.65
C SER A 383 8.94 -8.04 5.65
N PRO A 384 9.17 -6.87 6.27
CA PRO A 384 10.17 -6.71 7.33
C PRO A 384 10.01 -7.63 8.57
N THR A 385 8.96 -8.46 8.62
CA THR A 385 8.75 -9.46 9.69
C THR A 385 9.91 -10.42 9.84
N MET A 386 10.65 -10.68 8.75
CA MET A 386 11.79 -11.58 8.71
C MET A 386 13.15 -10.84 8.82
N GLU A 387 13.14 -9.52 9.00
CA GLU A 387 14.34 -8.75 9.38
C GLU A 387 14.71 -8.96 10.84
N LEU A 388 13.74 -9.30 11.68
CA LEU A 388 13.91 -9.66 13.09
C LEU A 388 14.43 -11.10 13.24
N GLY A 389 15.14 -11.38 14.33
CA GLY A 389 15.99 -12.57 14.58
C GLY A 389 15.32 -13.96 14.59
N VAL A 390 14.25 -14.19 13.82
CA VAL A 390 13.60 -15.49 13.66
C VAL A 390 14.60 -16.52 13.10
N ASP A 391 14.69 -17.69 13.76
CA ASP A 391 15.56 -18.79 13.34
C ASP A 391 14.89 -19.65 12.27
N ILE A 392 15.24 -19.38 11.01
CA ILE A 392 14.76 -20.11 9.82
C ILE A 392 15.76 -21.15 9.28
N ALA A 393 16.74 -21.57 10.10
CA ALA A 393 17.84 -22.45 9.70
C ALA A 393 18.70 -21.90 8.53
N ASP A 394 19.62 -22.72 8.01
CA ASP A 394 20.60 -22.25 7.01
C ASP A 394 19.90 -21.91 5.68
N LEU A 395 20.02 -20.63 5.31
CA LEU A 395 19.57 -20.09 4.04
C LEU A 395 20.80 -19.70 3.21
N GLU A 396 20.77 -20.07 1.93
CA GLU A 396 21.85 -19.78 0.98
C GLU A 396 21.40 -18.83 -0.13
N LEU A 397 20.09 -18.65 -0.32
CA LEU A 397 19.50 -17.78 -1.35
C LEU A 397 18.54 -16.76 -0.72
N VAL A 398 18.90 -15.47 -0.83
CA VAL A 398 18.01 -14.35 -0.49
C VAL A 398 17.79 -13.50 -1.74
N HIS A 399 16.53 -13.17 -1.99
CA HIS A 399 16.14 -12.24 -3.04
C HIS A 399 15.51 -11.00 -2.42
N LEU A 400 15.92 -9.82 -2.87
CA LEU A 400 15.34 -8.54 -2.47
C LEU A 400 14.59 -8.03 -3.69
N ARG A 401 13.25 -7.96 -3.64
CA ARG A 401 12.42 -7.55 -4.78
C ARG A 401 12.66 -6.10 -5.19
N ASN A 402 13.10 -5.28 -4.25
CA ASN A 402 13.50 -3.90 -4.46
C ASN A 402 14.72 -3.61 -3.58
N VAL A 403 15.42 -2.50 -3.85
CA VAL A 403 16.51 -2.08 -2.97
C VAL A 403 15.91 -1.74 -1.61
N PRO A 404 16.44 -2.28 -0.49
CA PRO A 404 15.96 -1.93 0.84
C PRO A 404 16.03 -0.42 1.11
N PRO A 405 15.21 0.11 2.02
CA PRO A 405 15.15 1.55 2.28
C PRO A 405 16.49 2.12 2.75
N THR A 406 17.17 1.42 3.68
CA THR A 406 18.46 1.85 4.22
C THR A 406 19.52 0.74 4.16
N PRO A 407 20.83 1.10 4.25
CA PRO A 407 21.91 0.13 4.42
C PRO A 407 21.72 -0.81 5.62
N ALA A 408 21.08 -0.33 6.69
CA ALA A 408 20.78 -1.15 7.87
C ALA A 408 19.79 -2.27 7.54
N ASN A 409 18.70 -1.97 6.81
CA ASN A 409 17.76 -2.98 6.35
C ASN A 409 18.46 -3.98 5.40
N TYR A 410 19.31 -3.50 4.49
CA TYR A 410 20.07 -4.36 3.60
C TYR A 410 20.95 -5.35 4.36
N ALA A 411 21.71 -4.89 5.35
CA ALA A 411 22.56 -5.75 6.17
C ALA A 411 21.73 -6.80 6.94
N GLN A 412 20.59 -6.41 7.51
CA GLN A 412 19.71 -7.33 8.25
C GLN A 412 19.06 -8.39 7.34
N ARG A 413 18.63 -8.00 6.13
CA ARG A 413 18.01 -8.91 5.15
C ARG A 413 19.04 -9.82 4.49
N SER A 414 20.19 -9.28 4.08
CA SER A 414 21.27 -10.05 3.44
C SER A 414 21.95 -11.01 4.41
N GLY A 415 22.14 -10.61 5.69
CA GLY A 415 22.68 -11.45 6.76
C GLY A 415 21.82 -12.66 7.15
N ARG A 416 20.67 -12.85 6.49
CA ARG A 416 19.89 -14.09 6.55
C ARG A 416 20.53 -15.22 5.75
N ALA A 417 21.25 -14.89 4.67
CA ALA A 417 21.99 -15.85 3.89
C ALA A 417 23.43 -15.99 4.38
N GLY A 418 24.03 -17.18 4.18
CA GLY A 418 25.47 -17.38 4.35
C GLY A 418 25.94 -17.54 5.80
N ARG A 419 25.22 -18.34 6.60
CA ARG A 419 25.60 -18.68 7.98
C ARG A 419 26.56 -19.89 8.02
N GLN A 420 27.26 -20.05 9.14
CA GLN A 420 28.12 -21.22 9.44
C GLN A 420 29.25 -21.48 8.41
N GLY A 421 29.76 -20.43 7.76
CA GLY A 421 30.87 -20.54 6.81
C GLY A 421 30.46 -21.00 5.39
N ARG A 422 29.16 -21.17 5.11
CA ARG A 422 28.67 -21.43 3.75
C ARG A 422 28.47 -20.12 2.99
N PRO A 423 28.78 -20.06 1.68
CA PRO A 423 28.53 -18.88 0.88
C PRO A 423 27.02 -18.65 0.71
N GLY A 424 26.57 -17.41 0.85
CA GLY A 424 25.22 -16.98 0.52
C GLY A 424 25.18 -16.17 -0.77
N LEU A 425 24.15 -16.36 -1.59
CA LEU A 425 23.85 -15.54 -2.76
C LEU A 425 22.69 -14.59 -2.45
N ILE A 426 22.96 -13.29 -2.52
CA ILE A 426 21.97 -12.24 -2.38
C ILE A 426 21.72 -11.62 -3.75
N VAL A 427 20.48 -11.64 -4.21
CA VAL A 427 20.06 -11.03 -5.47
C VAL A 427 19.12 -9.87 -5.17
N THR A 428 19.59 -8.65 -5.41
CA THR A 428 18.75 -7.45 -5.33
C THR A 428 18.25 -7.07 -6.71
N TYR A 429 16.94 -7.02 -6.88
CA TYR A 429 16.32 -6.47 -8.08
C TYR A 429 16.18 -4.95 -7.93
N CYS A 430 16.70 -4.21 -8.89
CA CYS A 430 16.56 -2.75 -8.96
C CYS A 430 15.54 -2.42 -10.05
N GLY A 431 14.36 -1.90 -9.66
CA GLY A 431 13.32 -1.51 -10.59
C GLY A 431 13.76 -0.34 -11.47
N ALA A 432 13.58 -0.46 -12.79
CA ALA A 432 13.96 0.59 -13.75
C ALA A 432 13.23 1.93 -13.55
N LEU A 433 12.04 1.90 -12.94
CA LEU A 433 11.16 3.06 -12.71
C LEU A 433 11.16 3.55 -11.25
N ASN A 434 11.98 2.94 -10.39
CA ASN A 434 12.09 3.33 -8.98
C ASN A 434 13.39 4.13 -8.79
N SER A 435 13.26 5.39 -8.39
CA SER A 435 14.39 6.31 -8.24
C SER A 435 15.36 5.90 -7.15
N HIS A 436 14.84 5.39 -6.02
CA HIS A 436 15.65 4.81 -4.96
C HIS A 436 16.48 3.64 -5.48
N ASP A 437 15.84 2.71 -6.18
CA ASP A 437 16.52 1.53 -6.73
C ASP A 437 17.62 1.91 -7.72
N GLN A 438 17.38 2.90 -8.58
CA GLN A 438 18.36 3.36 -9.56
C GLN A 438 19.53 4.10 -8.93
N TYR A 439 19.29 4.93 -7.90
CA TYR A 439 20.35 5.63 -7.17
C TYR A 439 21.38 4.63 -6.60
N TYR A 440 20.91 3.62 -5.87
CA TYR A 440 21.77 2.58 -5.30
C TYR A 440 22.29 1.56 -6.32
N PHE A 441 21.61 1.39 -7.47
CA PHE A 441 22.15 0.57 -8.57
C PHE A 441 23.45 1.15 -9.13
N HIS A 442 23.58 2.48 -9.17
CA HIS A 442 24.82 3.16 -9.57
C HIS A 442 25.81 3.31 -8.40
N ARG A 443 25.31 3.49 -7.18
CA ARG A 443 26.10 3.68 -5.93
C ARG A 443 26.10 2.44 -5.04
N ARG A 444 26.37 1.27 -5.62
CA ARG A 444 26.24 -0.05 -4.95
C ARG A 444 27.00 -0.14 -3.62
N ALA A 445 28.17 0.49 -3.55
CA ALA A 445 29.00 0.51 -2.34
C ALA A 445 28.32 1.21 -1.16
N GLU A 446 27.50 2.23 -1.40
CA GLU A 446 26.79 2.97 -0.33
C GLU A 446 25.69 2.12 0.32
N MET A 447 25.06 1.21 -0.43
CA MET A 447 24.08 0.27 0.14
C MET A 447 24.75 -0.92 0.84
N VAL A 448 25.78 -1.50 0.22
CA VAL A 448 26.42 -2.75 0.70
C VAL A 448 27.42 -2.48 1.84
N ALA A 449 28.19 -1.40 1.74
CA ALA A 449 29.20 -0.99 2.72
C ALA A 449 28.84 0.31 3.45
N GLY A 450 27.59 0.76 3.35
CA GLY A 450 27.08 1.98 3.99
C GLY A 450 27.24 1.96 5.50
N ARG A 451 27.44 3.15 6.09
CA ARG A 451 27.47 3.30 7.54
C ARG A 451 26.04 3.31 8.06
N VAL A 452 25.75 2.44 9.02
CA VAL A 452 24.48 2.47 9.76
C VAL A 452 24.52 3.61 10.76
N ARG A 453 23.69 4.64 10.58
CA ARG A 453 23.54 5.69 11.61
C ARG A 453 22.75 5.17 12.81
N PRO A 454 23.11 5.60 14.04
CA PRO A 454 22.32 5.25 15.21
C PRO A 454 20.92 5.91 15.12
N PRO A 455 19.84 5.18 15.39
CA PRO A 455 18.49 5.75 15.39
C PRO A 455 18.38 6.83 16.47
N ARG A 456 17.67 7.91 16.16
CA ARG A 456 17.39 9.01 17.11
C ARG A 456 15.91 8.96 17.49
N LEU A 457 15.61 9.21 18.75
CA LEU A 457 14.25 9.18 19.30
C LEU A 457 13.85 10.60 19.71
N ASP A 458 12.66 11.05 19.31
CA ASP A 458 12.06 12.27 19.85
C ASP A 458 11.36 11.97 21.19
N LEU A 459 12.08 12.19 22.29
CA LEU A 459 11.56 11.98 23.64
C LEU A 459 10.48 12.99 24.03
N ALA A 460 10.31 14.08 23.27
CA ALA A 460 9.33 15.13 23.56
C ALA A 460 8.03 14.98 22.79
N ASN A 461 7.75 13.79 22.26
CA ASN A 461 6.46 13.49 21.68
C ASN A 461 5.39 13.41 22.79
N GLU A 462 4.43 14.34 22.78
CA GLU A 462 3.35 14.42 23.78
C GLU A 462 2.50 13.15 23.83
N ALA A 463 2.15 12.57 22.68
CA ALA A 463 1.29 11.39 22.60
C ALA A 463 1.98 10.15 23.20
N LEU A 464 3.30 10.01 22.97
CA LEU A 464 4.11 8.96 23.57
C LEU A 464 4.10 9.07 25.10
N LEU A 465 4.43 10.25 25.62
CA LEU A 465 4.48 10.47 27.07
C LEU A 465 3.12 10.26 27.72
N ARG A 466 2.03 10.71 27.08
CA ARG A 466 0.66 10.48 27.54
C ARG A 466 0.34 8.99 27.67
N ALA A 467 0.68 8.18 26.66
CA ALA A 467 0.45 6.73 26.68
C ALA A 467 1.24 6.04 27.79
N HIS A 468 2.50 6.45 28.04
CA HIS A 468 3.28 5.95 29.17
C HIS A 468 2.67 6.35 30.52
N ILE A 469 2.18 7.58 30.67
CA ILE A 469 1.48 8.01 31.89
C ILE A 469 0.21 7.18 32.11
N HIS A 470 -0.58 6.91 31.06
CA HIS A 470 -1.73 6.02 31.14
C HIS A 470 -1.34 4.59 31.57
N ALA A 471 -0.19 4.07 31.11
CA ALA A 471 0.30 2.77 31.55
C ALA A 471 0.66 2.75 33.05
N VAL A 472 1.31 3.81 33.55
CA VAL A 472 1.60 3.96 35.00
C VAL A 472 0.30 4.10 35.79
N TRP A 473 -0.67 4.86 35.27
CA TRP A 473 -2.01 5.00 35.85
C TRP A 473 -2.73 3.64 35.93
N LEU A 474 -2.76 2.87 34.85
CA LEU A 474 -3.41 1.56 34.80
C LEU A 474 -2.74 0.57 35.77
N ALA A 475 -1.41 0.61 35.87
CA ALA A 475 -0.65 -0.19 36.83
C ALA A 475 -0.94 0.21 38.30
N HIS A 476 -1.27 1.48 38.56
CA HIS A 476 -1.68 1.96 39.87
C HIS A 476 -3.11 1.52 40.21
N VAL A 477 -4.04 1.62 39.26
CA VAL A 477 -5.44 1.18 39.40
C VAL A 477 -5.54 -0.34 39.60
N ARG A 478 -4.63 -1.12 39.02
CA ARG A 478 -4.59 -2.59 39.08
C ARG A 478 -5.87 -3.26 38.58
N LEU A 479 -6.51 -2.68 37.56
CA LEU A 479 -7.69 -3.26 36.92
C LEU A 479 -7.28 -4.52 36.13
N PRO A 480 -7.79 -5.72 36.45
CA PRO A 480 -7.58 -6.88 35.61
C PRO A 480 -8.38 -6.74 34.32
N LEU A 481 -7.69 -6.61 33.18
CA LEU A 481 -8.37 -6.49 31.88
C LEU A 481 -8.80 -7.84 31.29
N GLY A 482 -8.35 -8.96 31.86
CA GLY A 482 -8.78 -10.28 31.42
C GLY A 482 -8.19 -10.78 30.10
N ARG A 483 -8.92 -11.69 29.47
CA ARG A 483 -8.63 -12.23 28.12
C ARG A 483 -9.52 -11.61 27.05
N SER A 484 -10.71 -11.15 27.42
CA SER A 484 -11.71 -10.54 26.52
C SER A 484 -12.10 -9.13 26.96
N ILE A 485 -12.44 -8.28 26.01
CA ILE A 485 -12.94 -6.92 26.29
C ILE A 485 -14.29 -6.98 27.03
N GLU A 486 -15.06 -8.07 26.90
CA GLU A 486 -16.32 -8.28 27.63
C GLU A 486 -16.15 -8.41 29.15
N GLU A 487 -14.92 -8.65 29.63
CA GLU A 487 -14.60 -8.66 31.06
C GLU A 487 -14.52 -7.23 31.63
N VAL A 488 -14.36 -6.23 30.76
CA VAL A 488 -14.29 -4.79 31.11
C VAL A 488 -15.55 -4.06 30.68
N ILE A 489 -16.13 -4.42 29.54
CA ILE A 489 -17.35 -3.83 28.96
C ILE A 489 -18.55 -4.75 29.20
N ASP A 490 -19.64 -4.18 29.71
CA ASP A 490 -20.89 -4.89 29.92
C ASP A 490 -21.65 -5.06 28.60
N THR A 491 -21.61 -6.28 28.05
CA THR A 491 -22.26 -6.64 26.79
C THR A 491 -23.74 -6.98 26.92
N ASP A 492 -24.25 -7.13 28.14
CA ASP A 492 -25.65 -7.48 28.42
C ASP A 492 -26.56 -6.26 28.26
N ARG A 493 -25.98 -5.05 28.33
CA ARG A 493 -26.65 -3.78 28.14
C ARG A 493 -26.39 -3.21 26.75
N ASP A 494 -27.40 -2.58 26.14
CA ASP A 494 -27.26 -1.99 24.81
C ASP A 494 -26.34 -0.75 24.78
N GLU A 495 -26.22 -0.04 25.91
CA GLU A 495 -25.29 1.09 26.06
C GLU A 495 -23.81 0.69 26.09
N LEU A 496 -23.50 -0.61 26.28
CA LEU A 496 -22.14 -1.13 26.43
C LEU A 496 -21.24 -0.32 27.41
N PRO A 497 -21.71 -0.05 28.64
CA PRO A 497 -20.93 0.70 29.61
C PRO A 497 -19.75 -0.13 30.12
N LEU A 498 -18.80 0.50 30.80
CA LEU A 498 -17.87 -0.24 31.65
C LEU A 498 -18.66 -1.05 32.69
N ARG A 499 -18.22 -2.27 32.97
CA ARG A 499 -18.77 -3.06 34.09
C ARG A 499 -18.60 -2.27 35.39
N GLU A 500 -19.54 -2.39 36.32
CA GLU A 500 -19.55 -1.60 37.56
C GLU A 500 -18.25 -1.72 38.36
N GLN A 501 -17.65 -2.91 38.40
CA GLN A 501 -16.35 -3.13 39.04
C GLN A 501 -15.23 -2.33 38.35
N ALA A 502 -15.18 -2.33 37.01
CA ALA A 502 -14.20 -1.55 36.27
C ALA A 502 -14.44 -0.04 36.44
N ALA A 503 -15.69 0.40 36.30
CA ALA A 503 -16.09 1.80 36.42
C ALA A 503 -15.77 2.40 37.81
N SER A 504 -15.94 1.62 38.87
CA SER A 504 -15.61 2.03 40.24
C SER A 504 -14.10 2.02 40.51
N GLN A 505 -13.38 0.98 40.05
CA GLN A 505 -11.94 0.83 40.33
C GLN A 505 -11.09 1.91 39.65
N ILE A 506 -11.47 2.40 38.47
CA ILE A 506 -10.73 3.45 37.76
C ILE A 506 -10.83 4.85 38.40
N GLN A 507 -11.74 5.04 39.37
CA GLN A 507 -11.93 6.32 40.04
C GLN A 507 -10.92 6.49 41.19
N LEU A 508 -9.88 7.27 40.95
CA LEU A 508 -8.88 7.61 41.97
C LEU A 508 -9.29 8.86 42.74
N GLY A 509 -9.22 8.80 44.08
CA GLY A 509 -9.33 9.99 44.95
C GLY A 509 -8.11 10.91 44.85
N GLU A 510 -8.23 12.15 45.35
CA GLU A 510 -7.15 13.15 45.29
C GLU A 510 -5.79 12.67 45.84
N PRO A 511 -5.71 11.96 47.00
CA PRO A 511 -4.42 11.51 47.52
C PRO A 511 -3.70 10.54 46.57
N ALA A 512 -4.44 9.61 45.95
CA ALA A 512 -3.91 8.64 45.01
C ALA A 512 -3.45 9.32 43.70
N ARG A 513 -4.20 10.31 43.20
CA ARG A 513 -3.78 11.12 42.05
C ARG A 513 -2.48 11.87 42.34
N GLY A 514 -2.35 12.46 43.53
CA GLY A 514 -1.14 13.16 43.95
C GLY A 514 0.08 12.24 44.08
N GLU A 515 -0.10 11.03 44.61
CA GLU A 515 0.95 10.00 44.65
C GLU A 515 1.39 9.58 43.24
N LEU A 516 0.43 9.33 42.35
CA LEU A 516 0.69 8.96 40.96
C LEU A 516 1.44 10.06 40.21
N ALA A 517 1.02 11.33 40.36
CA ALA A 517 1.71 12.47 39.76
C ALA A 517 3.17 12.58 40.25
N ARG A 518 3.41 12.35 41.55
CA ARG A 518 4.77 12.33 42.12
C ARG A 518 5.61 11.21 41.50
N ARG A 519 5.04 10.01 41.34
CA ARG A 519 5.71 8.86 40.72
C ARG A 519 6.06 9.14 39.25
N VAL A 520 5.13 9.72 38.48
CA VAL A 520 5.37 10.11 37.09
C VAL A 520 6.50 11.14 37.00
N ARG A 521 6.49 12.17 37.85
CA ARG A 521 7.59 13.17 37.90
C ARG A 521 8.94 12.52 38.19
N GLN A 522 9.00 11.58 39.13
CA GLN A 522 10.23 10.84 39.43
C GLN A 522 10.73 10.03 38.23
N LEU A 523 9.84 9.44 37.44
CA LEU A 523 10.22 8.71 36.22
C LEU A 523 10.78 9.64 35.13
N LEU A 524 10.29 10.88 35.05
CA LEU A 524 10.67 11.85 34.03
C LEU A 524 11.81 12.79 34.44
N VAL A 525 12.38 12.64 35.65
CA VAL A 525 13.35 13.58 36.20
C VAL A 525 14.63 13.71 35.36
N ALA A 526 15.03 12.63 34.69
CA ALA A 526 16.22 12.62 33.82
C ALA A 526 16.01 13.46 32.56
N ASP A 527 14.77 13.52 32.06
CA ASP A 527 14.40 14.16 30.79
C ASP A 527 13.75 15.53 30.98
N GLU A 528 13.51 15.97 32.23
CA GLU A 528 12.77 17.20 32.56
C GLU A 528 13.30 18.43 31.83
N LYS A 529 14.62 18.59 31.72
CA LYS A 529 15.25 19.71 31.01
C LYS A 529 14.94 19.72 29.51
N ILE A 530 14.92 18.53 28.91
CA ILE A 530 14.60 18.36 27.50
C ILE A 530 13.12 18.70 27.31
N LEU A 531 12.23 18.11 28.12
CA LEU A 531 10.78 18.29 28.00
C LEU A 531 10.33 19.74 28.27
N ALA A 532 10.93 20.41 29.24
CA ALA A 532 10.62 21.80 29.57
C ALA A 532 10.89 22.78 28.41
N ALA A 533 11.80 22.43 27.49
CA ALA A 533 12.10 23.26 26.32
C ALA A 533 10.95 23.31 25.29
N PHE A 534 9.95 22.42 25.37
CA PHE A 534 8.90 22.29 24.35
C PHE A 534 7.60 23.05 24.66
N GLY A 535 7.56 23.82 25.76
CA GLY A 535 6.46 24.72 26.13
C GLY A 535 5.14 24.05 26.55
N TRP A 536 4.87 22.82 26.10
CA TRP A 536 3.64 22.08 26.42
C TRP A 536 3.75 21.26 27.70
N PHE A 537 4.95 20.80 28.03
CA PHE A 537 5.19 19.96 29.19
C PHE A 537 5.20 20.79 30.46
N SER A 538 4.34 20.44 31.41
CA SER A 538 4.26 21.08 32.72
C SER A 538 3.76 20.12 33.79
N ASN A 539 3.97 20.46 35.06
CA ASN A 539 3.39 19.72 36.18
C ASN A 539 1.86 19.65 36.11
N ARG A 540 1.23 20.72 35.63
CA ARG A 540 -0.22 20.79 35.39
C ARG A 540 -0.66 19.83 34.28
N TRP A 541 0.13 19.68 33.22
CA TRP A 541 -0.17 18.73 32.16
C TRP A 541 -0.17 17.29 32.68
N ILE A 542 0.80 16.90 33.50
CA ILE A 542 0.83 15.56 34.13
C ILE A 542 -0.44 15.32 34.95
N GLU A 543 -0.82 16.30 35.79
CA GLU A 543 -2.02 16.22 36.62
C GLU A 543 -3.28 16.10 35.77
N GLN A 544 -3.38 16.88 34.69
CA GLN A 544 -4.49 16.84 33.75
C GLN A 544 -4.58 15.48 33.04
N VAL A 545 -3.47 14.91 32.58
CA VAL A 545 -3.45 13.57 31.95
C VAL A 545 -3.97 12.51 32.93
N ILE A 546 -3.55 12.57 34.19
CA ILE A 546 -4.01 11.63 35.23
C ILE A 546 -5.50 11.81 35.54
N GLU A 547 -5.99 13.05 35.59
CA GLU A 547 -7.39 13.37 35.82
C GLU A 547 -8.29 12.92 34.65
N GLU A 548 -7.81 13.07 33.42
CA GLU A 548 -8.53 12.67 32.21
C GLU A 548 -8.46 11.15 31.94
N ALA A 549 -7.50 10.45 32.54
CA ALA A 549 -7.23 9.04 32.27
C ALA A 549 -8.46 8.10 32.37
N PRO A 550 -9.37 8.22 33.37
CA PRO A 550 -10.58 7.38 33.41
C PRO A 550 -11.50 7.58 32.20
N ARG A 551 -11.67 8.83 31.75
CA ARG A 551 -12.49 9.16 30.56
C ARG A 551 -11.79 8.73 29.26
N ALA A 552 -10.46 8.85 29.21
CA ALA A 552 -9.67 8.39 28.07
C ALA A 552 -9.69 6.85 27.96
N PHE A 553 -9.62 6.14 29.08
CA PHE A 553 -9.72 4.69 29.17
C PHE A 553 -11.08 4.20 28.64
N ASP A 554 -12.17 4.80 29.09
CA ASP A 554 -13.51 4.46 28.63
C ASP A 554 -13.67 4.66 27.12
N ARG A 555 -13.25 5.83 26.62
CA ARG A 555 -13.34 6.16 25.18
C ARG A 555 -12.45 5.31 24.29
N ALA A 556 -11.37 4.73 24.81
CA ALA A 556 -10.53 3.81 24.04
C ALA A 556 -11.32 2.60 23.50
N PHE A 557 -12.42 2.21 24.17
CA PHE A 557 -13.29 1.11 23.74
C PHE A 557 -14.37 1.51 22.72
N ASP A 558 -14.51 2.79 22.36
CA ASP A 558 -15.62 3.26 21.50
C ASP A 558 -15.67 2.53 20.15
N ARG A 559 -14.53 2.29 19.51
CA ARG A 559 -14.47 1.56 18.23
C ARG A 559 -14.78 0.08 18.36
N TRP A 560 -14.37 -0.55 19.46
CA TRP A 560 -14.80 -1.91 19.75
C TRP A 560 -16.32 -1.95 19.96
N ARG A 561 -16.91 -0.99 20.68
CA ARG A 561 -18.36 -0.87 20.84
C ARG A 561 -19.07 -0.71 19.50
N GLU A 562 -18.52 0.09 18.58
CA GLU A 562 -19.04 0.24 17.23
C GLU A 562 -19.05 -1.10 16.46
N LEU A 563 -17.92 -1.81 16.44
CA LEU A 563 -17.78 -3.10 15.78
C LEU A 563 -18.73 -4.15 16.39
N TYR A 564 -18.82 -4.20 17.72
CA TYR A 564 -19.68 -5.13 18.44
C TYR A 564 -21.16 -4.88 18.14
N ARG A 565 -21.61 -3.61 18.17
CA ARG A 565 -22.99 -3.25 17.82
C ARG A 565 -23.29 -3.50 16.36
N ALA A 566 -22.35 -3.22 15.45
CA ALA A 566 -22.52 -3.52 14.03
C ALA A 566 -22.72 -5.02 13.80
N ALA A 567 -21.87 -5.87 14.40
CA ALA A 567 -21.99 -7.31 14.32
C ALA A 567 -23.27 -7.85 15.00
N LYS A 568 -23.65 -7.33 16.18
CA LYS A 568 -24.91 -7.67 16.88
C LYS A 568 -26.13 -7.34 16.01
N ARG A 569 -26.19 -6.12 15.44
CA ARG A 569 -27.26 -5.71 14.52
C ARG A 569 -27.30 -6.56 13.24
N GLN A 570 -26.14 -6.87 12.66
CA GLN A 570 -26.07 -7.74 11.48
C GLN A 570 -26.66 -9.13 11.79
N ARG A 571 -26.29 -9.72 12.93
CA ARG A 571 -26.82 -11.00 13.39
C ARG A 571 -28.34 -10.96 13.57
N ASP A 572 -28.84 -9.95 14.27
CA ASP A 572 -30.26 -9.83 14.61
C ASP A 572 -31.12 -9.56 13.36
N ALA A 573 -30.62 -8.74 12.43
CA ALA A 573 -31.26 -8.51 11.13
C ALA A 573 -31.26 -9.77 10.27
N ALA A 574 -30.16 -10.52 10.23
CA ALA A 574 -30.06 -11.78 9.49
C ALA A 574 -31.00 -12.86 10.05
N ARG A 575 -31.14 -12.93 11.38
CA ARG A 575 -32.12 -13.82 12.04
C ARG A 575 -33.56 -13.49 11.63
N LEU A 576 -33.92 -12.20 11.66
CA LEU A 576 -35.25 -11.76 11.21
C LEU A 576 -35.48 -12.04 9.71
N GLU A 577 -34.44 -11.96 8.89
CA GLU A 577 -34.48 -12.34 7.47
C GLU A 577 -34.71 -13.84 7.30
N GLU A 578 -34.04 -14.69 8.09
CA GLU A 578 -34.24 -16.16 8.08
C GLU A 578 -35.67 -16.52 8.50
N ASP A 579 -36.20 -15.89 9.55
CA ASP A 579 -37.57 -16.10 10.03
C ASP A 579 -38.63 -15.70 8.98
N ARG A 580 -38.31 -14.70 8.14
CA ARG A 580 -39.19 -14.20 7.06
C ARG A 580 -39.00 -14.91 5.73
N ALA A 581 -37.90 -15.64 5.54
CA ALA A 581 -37.58 -16.32 4.30
C ALA A 581 -38.68 -17.32 3.91
N ARG A 582 -38.94 -17.44 2.60
CA ARG A 582 -39.97 -18.34 2.04
C ARG A 582 -39.39 -19.37 1.08
N THR A 583 -38.12 -19.22 0.71
CA THR A 583 -37.38 -20.15 -0.13
C THR A 583 -36.14 -20.70 0.59
N ARG A 584 -35.66 -21.86 0.15
CA ARG A 584 -34.43 -22.46 0.70
C ARG A 584 -33.21 -21.57 0.46
N ASP A 585 -33.16 -20.88 -0.68
CA ASP A 585 -32.06 -19.98 -1.03
C ASP A 585 -32.03 -18.73 -0.14
N GLU A 586 -33.20 -18.13 0.14
CA GLU A 586 -33.32 -17.03 1.10
C GLU A 586 -32.91 -17.46 2.52
N GLN A 587 -33.34 -18.65 2.96
CA GLN A 587 -32.94 -19.20 4.26
C GLN A 587 -31.43 -19.41 4.34
N ASN A 588 -30.83 -20.05 3.33
CA ASN A 588 -29.39 -20.29 3.28
C ASN A 588 -28.61 -18.96 3.28
N ARG A 589 -29.09 -17.95 2.54
CA ARG A 589 -28.47 -16.62 2.49
C ARG A 589 -28.55 -15.89 3.83
N ALA A 590 -29.70 -15.95 4.50
CA ALA A 590 -29.89 -15.35 5.81
C ALA A 590 -29.03 -16.04 6.88
N ARG A 591 -28.99 -17.38 6.88
CA ARG A 591 -28.11 -18.16 7.75
C ARG A 591 -26.64 -17.82 7.54
N ALA A 592 -26.17 -17.75 6.30
CA ALA A 592 -24.80 -17.36 5.99
C ALA A 592 -24.44 -15.96 6.55
N LYS A 593 -25.35 -14.98 6.46
CA LYS A 593 -25.18 -13.64 7.05
C LYS A 593 -25.13 -13.69 8.58
N GLN A 594 -25.95 -14.54 9.20
CA GLN A 594 -25.98 -14.72 10.66
C GLN A 594 -24.69 -15.36 11.16
N ASP A 595 -24.22 -16.41 10.49
CA ASP A 595 -22.96 -17.09 10.81
C ASP A 595 -21.78 -16.13 10.66
N GLU A 596 -21.76 -15.31 9.61
CA GLU A 596 -20.75 -14.25 9.43
C GLU A 596 -20.75 -13.25 10.58
N ALA A 597 -21.92 -12.77 11.00
CA ALA A 597 -22.04 -11.85 12.12
C ALA A 597 -21.59 -12.50 13.44
N ARG A 598 -21.88 -13.79 13.64
CA ARG A 598 -21.40 -14.56 14.78
C ARG A 598 -19.87 -14.65 14.79
N ARG A 599 -19.24 -14.88 13.64
CA ARG A 599 -17.76 -14.91 13.52
C ARG A 599 -17.14 -13.57 13.91
N GLN A 600 -17.71 -12.45 13.47
CA GLN A 600 -17.26 -11.12 13.89
C GLN A 600 -17.34 -10.95 15.42
N LEU A 601 -18.46 -11.35 16.03
CA LEU A 601 -18.63 -11.29 17.49
C LEU A 601 -17.60 -12.16 18.21
N ASN A 602 -17.37 -13.40 17.76
CA ASN A 602 -16.39 -14.30 18.36
C ASN A 602 -14.98 -13.70 18.35
N LEU A 603 -14.57 -13.06 17.25
CA LEU A 603 -13.26 -12.37 17.17
C LEU A 603 -13.16 -11.18 18.14
N LEU A 604 -14.23 -10.39 18.25
CA LEU A 604 -14.29 -9.24 19.15
C LEU A 604 -14.27 -9.66 20.63
N LEU A 605 -14.82 -10.83 20.94
CA LEU A 605 -14.89 -11.43 22.28
C LEU A 605 -13.75 -12.42 22.54
N GLN A 606 -12.81 -12.59 21.61
CA GLN A 606 -11.69 -13.54 21.73
C GLN A 606 -12.12 -15.00 21.99
N VAL A 607 -13.27 -15.41 21.44
CA VAL A 607 -13.76 -16.80 21.51
C VAL A 607 -13.06 -17.63 20.44
N ASP A 608 -12.37 -18.71 20.85
CA ASP A 608 -11.57 -19.59 19.99
C ASP A 608 -10.43 -18.88 19.22
N VAL A 609 -9.91 -17.77 19.76
CA VAL A 609 -8.77 -17.02 19.20
C VAL A 609 -7.55 -17.16 20.11
N ALA A 610 -6.36 -17.39 19.54
CA ALA A 610 -5.12 -17.40 20.31
C ALA A 610 -4.77 -15.99 20.83
N ARG A 611 -4.44 -15.89 22.12
CA ARG A 611 -4.17 -14.64 22.84
C ARG A 611 -3.04 -13.80 22.22
N GLU A 612 -2.05 -14.43 21.62
CA GLU A 612 -0.86 -13.76 21.06
C GLU A 612 -1.13 -13.10 19.70
N GLU A 613 -2.23 -13.46 19.04
CA GLU A 613 -2.51 -13.09 17.65
C GLU A 613 -3.77 -12.24 17.48
N GLY A 614 -4.65 -12.20 18.48
CA GLY A 614 -5.87 -11.39 18.46
C GLY A 614 -5.62 -9.88 18.68
N ASP A 615 -5.93 -9.06 17.68
CA ASP A 615 -5.89 -7.59 17.79
C ASP A 615 -6.90 -7.04 18.83
N PHE A 616 -7.87 -7.84 19.28
CA PHE A 616 -8.85 -7.48 20.31
C PHE A 616 -8.49 -8.01 21.71
N TYR A 617 -7.29 -8.58 21.90
CA TYR A 617 -6.77 -8.82 23.25
C TYR A 617 -6.65 -7.47 23.98
N PRO A 618 -7.23 -7.28 25.19
CA PRO A 618 -7.43 -5.95 25.78
C PRO A 618 -6.20 -5.03 25.82
N TYR A 619 -5.03 -5.53 26.22
CA TYR A 619 -3.81 -4.72 26.26
C TYR A 619 -3.30 -4.33 24.87
N ARG A 620 -3.37 -5.26 23.90
CA ARG A 620 -2.98 -5.00 22.51
C ARG A 620 -3.97 -4.06 21.83
N TYR A 621 -5.26 -4.22 22.10
CA TYR A 621 -6.30 -3.31 21.65
C TYR A 621 -6.07 -1.89 22.18
N LEU A 622 -5.88 -1.71 23.49
CA LEU A 622 -5.61 -0.40 24.09
C LEU A 622 -4.32 0.23 23.57
N ALA A 623 -3.30 -0.57 23.23
CA ALA A 623 -2.10 -0.09 22.56
C ALA A 623 -2.40 0.40 21.13
N SER A 624 -3.18 -0.38 20.36
CA SER A 624 -3.58 -0.01 18.99
C SER A 624 -4.48 1.23 18.93
N GLU A 625 -5.24 1.50 19.98
CA GLU A 625 -6.09 2.70 20.11
C GLU A 625 -5.35 3.88 20.76
N GLY A 626 -4.08 3.72 21.12
CA GLY A 626 -3.22 4.78 21.66
C GLY A 626 -3.43 5.15 23.11
N PHE A 627 -4.17 4.32 23.84
CA PHE A 627 -4.27 4.47 25.28
C PHE A 627 -3.00 3.94 25.98
N LEU A 628 -2.44 2.82 25.52
CA LEU A 628 -1.19 2.23 26.02
C LEU A 628 -0.05 2.36 25.00
N PRO A 629 1.23 2.27 25.43
CA PRO A 629 2.34 2.16 24.51
C PRO A 629 2.29 0.81 23.77
N GLY A 630 2.47 0.84 22.45
CA GLY A 630 2.51 -0.33 21.57
C GLY A 630 3.84 -0.47 20.82
N TYR A 631 4.07 -1.64 20.22
CA TYR A 631 5.25 -1.88 19.36
C TYR A 631 5.20 -1.07 18.06
N ASN A 632 4.01 -0.92 17.48
CA ASN A 632 3.71 0.16 16.55
C ASN A 632 3.11 1.27 17.41
N PHE A 633 3.63 2.48 17.28
CA PHE A 633 3.05 3.63 17.95
C PHE A 633 1.58 3.82 17.49
N PRO A 634 0.77 4.64 18.17
CA PRO A 634 -0.67 4.56 17.92
C PRO A 634 -1.10 5.35 16.69
N ALA A 635 -1.32 4.69 15.55
CA ALA A 635 -2.30 5.15 14.58
C ALA A 635 -3.61 4.41 14.80
N LEU A 636 -4.57 5.11 15.39
CA LEU A 636 -6.00 4.79 15.40
C LEU A 636 -6.45 4.17 14.05
N PRO A 637 -6.48 2.83 13.88
CA PRO A 637 -6.52 2.25 12.54
C PRO A 637 -7.93 2.29 11.95
N VAL A 638 -8.02 2.22 10.62
CA VAL A 638 -9.25 1.79 9.94
C VAL A 638 -9.14 0.28 9.72
N ARG A 639 -10.20 -0.47 9.98
CA ARG A 639 -10.24 -1.92 9.84
C ARG A 639 -11.11 -2.34 8.65
N ALA A 640 -10.67 -3.36 7.93
CA ALA A 640 -11.39 -3.99 6.85
C ALA A 640 -11.79 -5.42 7.25
N TRP A 641 -13.08 -5.73 7.20
CA TRP A 641 -13.57 -7.09 7.36
C TRP A 641 -13.37 -7.90 6.08
N VAL A 642 -12.61 -8.99 6.16
CA VAL A 642 -12.35 -9.94 5.07
C VAL A 642 -12.99 -11.29 5.41
N PRO A 643 -14.06 -11.71 4.70
CA PRO A 643 -14.69 -13.01 4.93
C PRO A 643 -13.88 -14.15 4.27
N ARG A 644 -13.54 -15.22 5.00
CA ARG A 644 -12.70 -16.33 4.50
C ARG A 644 -13.37 -17.69 4.73
N GLY A 645 -14.35 -18.07 3.90
CA GLY A 645 -15.08 -19.33 4.06
C GLY A 645 -15.77 -19.42 5.42
N GLU A 646 -15.43 -20.45 6.21
CA GLU A 646 -15.89 -20.64 7.60
C GLU A 646 -15.17 -19.72 8.61
N GLU A 647 -14.17 -18.95 8.20
CA GLU A 647 -13.41 -18.00 9.02
C GLU A 647 -13.59 -16.55 8.52
N GLY A 648 -12.99 -15.59 9.21
CA GLY A 648 -12.91 -14.19 8.78
C GLY A 648 -11.91 -13.42 9.62
N GLU A 649 -11.41 -12.30 9.10
CA GLU A 649 -10.37 -11.52 9.78
C GLU A 649 -10.54 -10.01 9.57
N PHE A 650 -10.07 -9.23 10.54
CA PHE A 650 -9.98 -7.79 10.44
C PHE A 650 -8.57 -7.37 10.05
N ILE A 651 -8.45 -6.70 8.90
CA ILE A 651 -7.18 -6.15 8.43
C ILE A 651 -7.11 -4.68 8.82
N ALA A 652 -6.18 -4.33 9.70
CA ALA A 652 -5.96 -2.94 10.14
C ALA A 652 -4.99 -2.17 9.22
N ARG A 653 -5.27 -0.89 9.01
CA ARG A 653 -4.38 0.06 8.30
C ARG A 653 -4.31 1.42 9.02
N PRO A 654 -3.14 2.08 9.03
CA PRO A 654 -3.05 3.48 9.38
C PRO A 654 -3.98 4.33 8.51
N ARG A 655 -4.61 5.34 9.09
CA ARG A 655 -5.69 6.12 8.45
C ARG A 655 -5.32 6.71 7.08
N PHE A 656 -4.13 7.29 6.97
CA PHE A 656 -3.67 7.95 5.74
C PHE A 656 -3.42 6.96 4.60
N LEU A 657 -3.07 5.72 4.95
CA LEU A 657 -2.98 4.63 3.97
C LEU A 657 -4.37 4.07 3.65
N ALA A 658 -5.22 3.91 4.67
CA ALA A 658 -6.57 3.37 4.54
C ALA A 658 -7.46 4.19 3.60
N ILE A 659 -7.41 5.53 3.66
CA ILE A 659 -8.23 6.40 2.80
C ILE A 659 -7.99 6.18 1.30
N ARG A 660 -6.87 5.56 0.93
CA ARG A 660 -6.58 5.09 -0.41
C ARG A 660 -6.82 3.58 -0.56
N GLU A 661 -6.23 2.74 0.29
CA GLU A 661 -6.29 1.27 0.16
C GLU A 661 -7.71 0.70 0.37
N PHE A 662 -8.47 1.27 1.30
CA PHE A 662 -9.83 0.85 1.64
C PHE A 662 -10.90 1.73 1.00
N ALA A 663 -10.49 2.69 0.15
CA ALA A 663 -11.41 3.50 -0.62
C ALA A 663 -12.37 2.63 -1.46
N PRO A 664 -13.59 3.11 -1.74
CA PRO A 664 -14.57 2.33 -2.47
C PRO A 664 -14.07 1.82 -3.83
N GLN A 665 -14.33 0.55 -4.11
CA GLN A 665 -13.94 -0.17 -5.33
C GLN A 665 -12.41 -0.28 -5.56
N ASN A 666 -11.58 -0.03 -4.53
CA ASN A 666 -10.17 -0.36 -4.58
C ASN A 666 -9.94 -1.84 -4.25
N PHE A 667 -8.76 -2.34 -4.63
CA PHE A 667 -8.35 -3.72 -4.36
C PHE A 667 -7.32 -3.82 -3.24
N LEU A 668 -7.55 -4.78 -2.35
CA LEU A 668 -6.64 -5.22 -1.30
C LEU A 668 -6.18 -6.65 -1.63
N TYR A 669 -4.87 -6.88 -1.62
CA TYR A 669 -4.27 -8.20 -1.85
C TYR A 669 -3.91 -8.83 -0.51
N HIS A 670 -4.45 -10.01 -0.24
CA HIS A 670 -4.24 -10.73 1.01
C HIS A 670 -4.47 -12.24 0.85
N GLU A 671 -3.57 -13.05 1.41
CA GLU A 671 -3.57 -14.52 1.40
C GLU A 671 -3.74 -15.15 0.01
N GLY A 672 -3.06 -14.58 -1.01
CA GLY A 672 -3.13 -15.09 -2.40
C GLY A 672 -4.42 -14.68 -3.12
N ARG A 673 -5.23 -13.79 -2.54
CA ARG A 673 -6.55 -13.39 -3.03
C ARG A 673 -6.66 -11.87 -3.20
N GLN A 674 -7.57 -11.45 -4.07
CA GLN A 674 -7.97 -10.07 -4.31
C GLN A 674 -9.32 -9.78 -3.63
N TRP A 675 -9.35 -8.69 -2.87
CA TRP A 675 -10.51 -8.22 -2.12
C TRP A 675 -10.88 -6.81 -2.58
N GLU A 676 -12.16 -6.54 -2.77
CA GLU A 676 -12.70 -5.24 -3.19
C GLU A 676 -13.45 -4.58 -2.03
N SER A 677 -13.20 -3.30 -1.77
CA SER A 677 -13.95 -2.52 -0.77
C SER A 677 -15.32 -2.14 -1.32
N VAL A 678 -16.39 -2.65 -0.69
CA VAL A 678 -17.77 -2.54 -1.22
C VAL A 678 -18.73 -1.74 -0.33
N ALA A 679 -18.49 -1.67 0.97
CA ALA A 679 -19.40 -1.02 1.90
C ALA A 679 -18.69 -0.49 3.15
N PHE A 680 -19.25 0.55 3.76
CA PHE A 680 -18.87 1.04 5.09
C PHE A 680 -19.66 0.34 6.19
N GLN A 681 -19.01 0.07 7.31
CA GLN A 681 -19.65 -0.42 8.52
C GLN A 681 -20.15 0.78 9.32
N ALA A 682 -21.47 0.92 9.43
CA ALA A 682 -22.08 2.03 10.14
C ALA A 682 -21.91 1.92 11.66
N PRO A 683 -21.55 3.01 12.36
CA PRO A 683 -21.55 3.05 13.82
C PRO A 683 -22.99 3.01 14.36
N PRO A 684 -23.19 2.94 15.69
CA PRO A 684 -24.50 2.75 16.33
C PRO A 684 -25.58 3.74 15.89
N GLY A 685 -25.32 5.04 15.85
CA GLY A 685 -26.29 6.04 15.35
C GLY A 685 -26.29 6.21 13.83
N GLY A 686 -25.70 5.27 13.09
CA GLY A 686 -25.64 5.31 11.63
C GLY A 686 -24.48 6.16 11.11
N LEU A 687 -24.29 6.19 9.79
CA LEU A 687 -23.20 6.93 9.17
C LEU A 687 -23.27 8.45 9.43
N ASP A 688 -24.43 8.99 9.83
CA ASP A 688 -24.59 10.39 10.21
C ASP A 688 -23.69 10.80 11.39
N GLU A 689 -23.40 9.91 12.35
CA GLU A 689 -22.52 10.23 13.49
C GLU A 689 -21.08 10.57 13.06
N ARG A 690 -20.64 10.04 11.92
CA ARG A 690 -19.31 10.32 11.36
C ARG A 690 -19.32 11.45 10.33
N LYS A 691 -20.48 12.05 10.09
CA LYS A 691 -20.63 13.16 9.18
C LYS A 691 -20.26 14.45 9.90
N THR A 692 -19.22 15.11 9.40
CA THR A 692 -18.76 16.40 9.93
C THR A 692 -18.76 17.44 8.82
N LYS A 693 -19.12 18.68 9.16
CA LYS A 693 -18.95 19.81 8.25
C LYS A 693 -17.69 20.57 8.63
N LYS A 694 -16.84 20.86 7.65
CA LYS A 694 -15.65 21.69 7.81
C LYS A 694 -15.53 22.68 6.67
N ARG A 695 -14.98 23.85 6.95
CA ARG A 695 -14.63 24.84 5.93
C ARG A 695 -13.15 24.67 5.58
N LEU A 696 -12.88 24.41 4.31
CA LEU A 696 -11.56 24.14 3.75
C LEU A 696 -11.07 25.41 3.05
N CYS A 697 -9.95 25.99 3.50
CA CYS A 697 -9.37 27.20 2.91
C CYS A 697 -8.45 26.84 1.75
N ARG A 698 -8.76 27.31 0.55
CA ARG A 698 -7.93 27.14 -0.66
C ARG A 698 -6.80 28.17 -0.77
N THR A 699 -6.88 29.26 0.00
CA THR A 699 -5.82 30.28 0.07
C THR A 699 -4.57 29.73 0.73
N CYS A 700 -4.67 29.23 1.97
CA CYS A 700 -3.49 28.75 2.72
C CYS A 700 -3.49 27.24 2.99
N GLY A 701 -4.57 26.51 2.70
CA GLY A 701 -4.70 25.08 2.98
C GLY A 701 -5.09 24.72 4.42
N ALA A 702 -5.48 25.70 5.24
CA ALA A 702 -6.02 25.42 6.57
C ALA A 702 -7.47 24.94 6.51
N PHE A 703 -7.90 24.11 7.47
CA PHE A 703 -9.33 23.83 7.69
C PHE A 703 -9.80 24.40 9.03
N ALA A 704 -11.09 24.75 9.10
CA ALA A 704 -11.69 25.35 10.28
C ALA A 704 -13.16 24.96 10.45
N ASP A 705 -13.76 25.42 11.56
CA ASP A 705 -15.20 25.28 11.78
C ASP A 705 -15.99 26.08 10.75
N PRO A 706 -17.17 25.56 10.32
CA PRO A 706 -17.92 26.12 9.22
C PRO A 706 -18.50 27.51 9.48
N ASP A 707 -18.54 27.92 10.75
CA ASP A 707 -19.16 29.18 11.20
C ASP A 707 -18.19 30.36 11.25
N LEU A 708 -16.88 30.14 11.01
CA LEU A 708 -15.90 31.21 10.97
C LEU A 708 -15.93 31.94 9.62
N ASP A 709 -15.94 33.27 9.66
CA ASP A 709 -15.90 34.13 8.46
C ASP A 709 -14.49 34.45 7.97
N LEU A 710 -13.49 34.37 8.85
CA LEU A 710 -12.08 34.56 8.53
C LEU A 710 -11.33 33.24 8.71
N CYS A 711 -10.35 32.99 7.83
CA CYS A 711 -9.43 31.88 8.02
C CYS A 711 -8.59 32.11 9.28
N PRO A 712 -8.55 31.16 10.22
CA PRO A 712 -7.88 31.39 11.50
C PRO A 712 -6.35 31.34 11.39
N VAL A 713 -5.80 31.00 10.20
CA VAL A 713 -4.36 30.98 9.91
C VAL A 713 -3.95 32.18 9.05
N CYS A 714 -4.54 32.34 7.85
CA CYS A 714 -4.15 33.42 6.93
C CYS A 714 -4.98 34.70 7.07
N GLN A 715 -6.02 34.70 7.91
CA GLN A 715 -6.92 35.84 8.16
C GLN A 715 -7.67 36.34 6.91
N SER A 716 -7.60 35.63 5.78
CA SER A 716 -8.40 35.94 4.59
C SER A 716 -9.89 35.72 4.88
N ARG A 717 -10.74 36.63 4.40
CA ARG A 717 -12.19 36.47 4.45
C ARG A 717 -12.63 35.35 3.53
N PHE A 718 -13.46 34.46 4.03
CA PHE A 718 -13.97 33.33 3.25
C PHE A 718 -15.02 33.79 2.23
N ASP A 719 -14.92 33.24 1.03
CA ASP A 719 -15.89 33.38 -0.07
C ASP A 719 -16.03 32.05 -0.85
N GLY A 720 -16.85 32.06 -1.90
CA GLY A 720 -17.14 30.86 -2.70
C GLY A 720 -15.99 30.39 -3.61
N GLU A 721 -14.96 31.21 -3.83
CA GLU A 721 -13.81 30.85 -4.66
C GLU A 721 -12.67 30.30 -3.80
N ASN A 722 -12.42 30.95 -2.66
CA ASN A 722 -11.28 30.69 -1.79
C ASN A 722 -11.56 29.66 -0.67
N SER A 723 -12.79 29.16 -0.57
CA SER A 723 -13.17 28.18 0.44
C SER A 723 -14.22 27.17 -0.03
N LEU A 724 -14.24 26.01 0.63
CA LEU A 724 -15.24 24.97 0.41
C LEU A 724 -15.81 24.51 1.76
N VAL A 725 -17.12 24.66 1.97
CA VAL A 725 -17.81 24.01 3.09
C VAL A 725 -18.13 22.57 2.68
N ALA A 726 -17.30 21.64 3.14
CA ALA A 726 -17.37 20.24 2.78
C ALA A 726 -18.12 19.43 3.84
N THR A 727 -19.03 18.57 3.38
CA THR A 727 -19.61 17.50 4.19
C THR A 727 -18.70 16.28 4.07
N LEU A 728 -18.01 15.97 5.16
CA LEU A 728 -16.99 14.92 5.24
C LEU A 728 -17.54 13.75 6.03
N LEU A 729 -17.41 12.54 5.48
CA LEU A 729 -17.61 11.30 6.22
C LEU A 729 -16.24 10.85 6.76
N GLU A 730 -16.04 10.92 8.07
CA GLU A 730 -14.82 10.37 8.69
C GLU A 730 -14.79 8.86 8.44
N MET A 731 -13.73 8.39 7.77
CA MET A 731 -13.67 7.06 7.19
C MET A 731 -14.05 5.96 8.22
N PRO A 732 -15.19 5.28 8.02
CA PRO A 732 -15.57 4.14 8.85
C PRO A 732 -14.76 2.89 8.50
N ASN A 733 -14.90 1.84 9.31
CA ASN A 733 -14.43 0.52 8.94
C ASN A 733 -15.15 0.06 7.66
N VAL A 734 -14.52 -0.82 6.89
CA VAL A 734 -15.05 -1.25 5.59
C VAL A 734 -15.31 -2.75 5.58
N ARG A 735 -16.27 -3.16 4.75
CA ARG A 735 -16.50 -4.55 4.39
C ARG A 735 -15.89 -4.82 3.02
N MET A 736 -15.09 -5.87 2.96
CA MET A 736 -14.51 -6.35 1.73
C MET A 736 -15.37 -7.46 1.12
N ARG A 737 -15.39 -7.52 -0.20
CA ARG A 737 -15.95 -8.63 -0.96
C ARG A 737 -14.84 -9.26 -1.78
N ARG A 738 -14.85 -10.59 -1.86
CA ARG A 738 -13.90 -11.31 -2.69
C ARG A 738 -14.07 -10.95 -4.17
N ARG A 739 -12.98 -10.57 -4.85
CA ARG A 739 -12.97 -10.27 -6.29
C ARG A 739 -12.31 -11.36 -7.13
N GLY A 740 -11.31 -12.05 -6.59
CA GLY A 740 -10.66 -13.16 -7.29
C GLY A 740 -9.40 -13.71 -6.66
N ARG A 741 -8.76 -14.64 -7.37
CA ARG A 741 -7.40 -15.13 -7.09
C ARG A 741 -6.38 -14.24 -7.80
N ILE A 742 -5.19 -14.14 -7.23
CA ILE A 742 -4.07 -13.50 -7.94
C ILE A 742 -3.64 -14.43 -9.07
N THR A 743 -3.50 -13.88 -10.28
CA THR A 743 -3.09 -14.63 -11.47
C THR A 743 -1.70 -14.20 -11.94
N ALA A 744 -1.02 -15.07 -12.68
CA ALA A 744 0.27 -14.77 -13.28
C ALA A 744 0.18 -13.66 -14.34
N ASP A 745 -1.01 -13.38 -14.87
CA ASP A 745 -1.22 -12.24 -15.78
C ASP A 745 -1.09 -10.87 -15.06
N GLU A 746 -0.98 -10.83 -13.73
CA GLU A 746 -0.86 -9.63 -12.91
C GLU A 746 0.58 -9.40 -12.38
N GLU A 747 1.39 -8.68 -13.15
CA GLU A 747 2.76 -8.30 -12.73
C GLU A 747 2.78 -7.23 -11.61
N GLU A 748 1.78 -6.33 -11.60
CA GLU A 748 1.65 -5.27 -10.61
C GLU A 748 0.26 -5.23 -9.98
N ARG A 749 0.19 -4.73 -8.74
CA ARG A 749 -1.08 -4.53 -8.03
C ARG A 749 -1.97 -3.57 -8.82
N ARG A 750 -3.21 -3.98 -9.10
CA ARG A 750 -4.26 -3.07 -9.57
C ARG A 750 -4.57 -2.05 -8.48
N ARG A 751 -4.46 -0.77 -8.81
CA ARG A 751 -4.81 0.35 -7.92
C ARG A 751 -5.79 1.25 -8.64
N ARG A 752 -6.85 1.68 -7.95
CA ARG A 752 -7.67 2.79 -8.43
C ARG A 752 -7.02 4.12 -8.08
N GLY A 753 -7.13 5.08 -9.00
CA GLY A 753 -6.69 6.45 -8.80
C GLY A 753 -7.79 7.29 -8.14
N TYR A 754 -7.43 7.95 -7.04
CA TYR A 754 -8.30 8.86 -6.29
C TYR A 754 -7.73 10.28 -6.30
N GLU A 755 -8.59 11.28 -6.27
CA GLU A 755 -8.21 12.67 -6.05
C GLU A 755 -8.16 12.93 -4.54
N LEU A 756 -6.96 13.21 -4.03
CA LEU A 756 -6.70 13.44 -2.61
C LEU A 756 -6.20 14.87 -2.42
N GLU A 757 -6.72 15.56 -1.41
CA GLU A 757 -6.31 16.91 -1.04
C GLU A 757 -6.01 16.96 0.47
N THR A 758 -4.89 17.58 0.84
CA THR A 758 -4.43 17.69 2.23
C THR A 758 -4.67 19.09 2.76
N PHE A 759 -5.23 19.17 3.95
CA PHE A 759 -5.42 20.40 4.72
C PHE A 759 -4.78 20.26 6.11
N PHE A 760 -4.49 21.37 6.77
CA PHE A 760 -3.91 21.37 8.11
C PHE A 760 -4.67 22.27 9.10
N GLN A 761 -4.40 22.05 10.38
CA GLN A 761 -4.77 22.92 11.48
C GLN A 761 -3.64 22.88 12.51
N PHE A 762 -3.08 24.03 12.88
CA PHE A 762 -2.03 24.09 13.89
C PHE A 762 -2.57 23.78 15.30
N ALA A 763 -1.72 23.25 16.16
CA ALA A 763 -2.05 23.01 17.56
C ALA A 763 -2.28 24.36 18.27
N PRO A 764 -3.37 24.51 19.04
CA PRO A 764 -3.63 25.74 19.78
C PRO A 764 -2.63 25.93 20.93
N GLU A 765 -2.33 27.19 21.24
CA GLU A 765 -1.54 27.61 22.41
C GLU A 765 -2.28 28.78 23.13
N ALA A 766 -1.90 29.09 24.38
CA ALA A 766 -2.54 30.14 25.18
C ALA A 766 -2.68 31.49 24.45
N SER A 767 -1.75 31.80 23.54
CA SER A 767 -1.75 33.01 22.71
C SER A 767 -1.57 32.71 21.21
N GLY A 768 -2.41 31.82 20.65
CA GLY A 768 -2.45 31.55 19.22
C GLY A 768 -2.18 30.08 18.89
N TYR A 769 -1.08 29.81 18.20
CA TYR A 769 -0.69 28.47 17.79
C TYR A 769 0.73 28.13 18.20
N ARG A 770 0.97 26.86 18.48
CA ARG A 770 2.30 26.31 18.74
C ARG A 770 3.07 26.20 17.42
N VAL A 771 3.83 27.23 17.08
CA VAL A 771 4.65 27.29 15.86
C VAL A 771 6.04 27.86 16.14
N GLN A 772 7.03 27.41 15.38
CA GLN A 772 8.37 27.98 15.33
C GLN A 772 8.64 28.44 13.91
N GLU A 773 9.13 29.66 13.76
CA GLU A 773 9.44 30.23 12.45
C GLU A 773 10.94 30.42 12.29
N ALA A 774 11.45 30.21 11.08
CA ALA A 774 12.82 30.51 10.72
C ALA A 774 12.93 31.08 9.30
N ASP A 775 13.95 31.88 9.07
CA ASP A 775 14.31 32.37 7.74
C ASP A 775 15.60 31.68 7.29
N VAL A 776 15.63 31.27 6.02
CA VAL A 776 16.81 30.67 5.40
C VAL A 776 17.50 31.76 4.59
N VAL A 777 18.66 32.18 5.08
CA VAL A 777 19.37 33.37 4.59
C VAL A 777 20.62 32.93 3.83
N SER A 778 20.80 33.48 2.62
CA SER A 778 22.01 33.35 1.82
C SER A 778 22.63 34.74 1.57
N THR A 779 23.73 34.82 0.84
CA THR A 779 24.40 36.10 0.52
C THR A 779 23.49 37.06 -0.26
N GLY A 780 22.48 36.54 -0.97
CA GLY A 780 21.48 37.32 -1.72
C GLY A 780 20.25 37.77 -0.92
N GLY A 781 20.14 37.41 0.36
CA GLY A 781 18.98 37.70 1.22
C GLY A 781 18.22 36.44 1.66
N THR A 782 16.98 36.61 2.12
CA THR A 782 16.14 35.48 2.54
C THR A 782 15.58 34.73 1.32
N VAL A 783 15.89 33.44 1.24
CA VAL A 783 15.47 32.55 0.14
C VAL A 783 14.16 31.85 0.49
N LEU A 784 14.10 31.25 1.70
CA LEU A 784 12.94 30.50 2.18
C LEU A 784 12.49 31.02 3.55
N ARG A 785 11.19 30.91 3.80
CA ARG A 785 10.58 31.03 5.12
C ARG A 785 10.03 29.68 5.56
N LEU A 786 10.42 29.27 6.76
CA LEU A 786 10.05 28.01 7.38
C LEU A 786 9.05 28.28 8.51
N THR A 787 7.95 27.54 8.54
CA THR A 787 7.03 27.50 9.68
C THR A 787 6.88 26.05 10.11
N TYR A 788 7.55 25.68 11.21
CA TYR A 788 7.42 24.38 11.86
C TYR A 788 6.27 24.42 12.86
N ALA A 789 5.38 23.44 12.79
CA ALA A 789 4.28 23.29 13.73
C ALA A 789 4.27 21.85 14.27
N PRO A 790 4.70 21.63 15.52
CA PRO A 790 4.58 20.33 16.15
C PRO A 790 3.11 20.00 16.46
N ALA A 791 2.76 18.71 16.39
CA ALA A 791 1.42 18.22 16.70
C ALA A 791 0.26 18.91 15.93
N ALA A 792 0.49 19.33 14.69
CA ALA A 792 -0.58 19.85 13.83
C ALA A 792 -1.54 18.73 13.41
N THR A 793 -2.82 19.05 13.27
CA THR A 793 -3.81 18.11 12.73
C THR A 793 -3.82 18.21 11.22
N LEU A 794 -3.47 17.13 10.54
CA LEU A 794 -3.63 16.96 9.10
C LEU A 794 -4.98 16.31 8.80
N LEU A 795 -5.68 16.84 7.79
CA LEU A 795 -6.93 16.35 7.26
C LEU A 795 -6.71 15.97 5.80
N LEU A 796 -6.76 14.68 5.50
CA LEU A 796 -6.67 14.17 4.14
C LEU A 796 -8.10 13.87 3.64
N VAL A 797 -8.50 14.51 2.56
CA VAL A 797 -9.83 14.39 1.95
C VAL A 797 -9.73 13.64 0.64
N ASN A 798 -10.58 12.64 0.44
CA ASN A 798 -10.72 11.90 -0.82
C ASN A 798 -11.97 12.36 -1.56
N HIS A 799 -11.73 13.02 -2.69
CA HIS A 799 -12.72 13.63 -3.55
C HIS A 799 -13.38 12.66 -4.52
N GLY A 800 -13.05 11.36 -4.46
CA GLY A 800 -13.59 10.36 -5.37
C GLY A 800 -12.57 9.89 -6.41
N TRP A 801 -13.06 9.22 -7.44
CA TRP A 801 -12.23 8.69 -8.52
C TRP A 801 -11.76 9.81 -9.46
N LYS A 802 -10.49 9.78 -9.87
CA LYS A 802 -9.91 10.77 -10.81
C LYS A 802 -10.65 10.86 -12.16
N SER A 803 -11.39 9.82 -12.54
CA SER A 803 -12.14 9.74 -13.79
C SER A 803 -13.52 10.43 -13.74
N THR A 804 -14.01 10.76 -12.55
CA THR A 804 -15.40 11.20 -12.36
C THR A 804 -15.48 12.73 -12.28
N LYS A 805 -16.49 13.32 -12.94
CA LYS A 805 -16.66 14.79 -12.96
C LYS A 805 -17.24 15.36 -11.65
N VAL A 806 -18.03 14.56 -10.93
CA VAL A 806 -18.68 14.97 -9.68
C VAL A 806 -17.88 14.38 -8.52
N PRO A 807 -17.31 15.21 -7.64
CA PRO A 807 -16.60 14.74 -6.47
C PRO A 807 -17.50 14.00 -5.48
N GLY A 808 -16.95 12.97 -4.85
CA GLY A 808 -17.57 12.20 -3.77
C GLY A 808 -17.96 10.78 -4.15
N PHE A 809 -18.45 10.07 -3.15
CA PHE A 809 -18.97 8.71 -3.26
C PHE A 809 -20.45 8.71 -2.92
N LEU A 810 -21.25 8.04 -3.76
CA LEU A 810 -22.67 7.85 -3.50
C LEU A 810 -22.83 6.63 -2.59
N VAL A 811 -23.23 6.88 -1.34
CA VAL A 811 -23.31 5.87 -0.28
C VAL A 811 -24.76 5.72 0.16
N ASP A 812 -25.24 4.49 0.28
CA ASP A 812 -26.50 4.22 0.96
C ASP A 812 -26.27 4.24 2.48
N PHE A 813 -26.83 5.23 3.17
CA PHE A 813 -26.65 5.42 4.61
C PHE A 813 -27.33 4.34 5.46
N GLU A 814 -28.24 3.57 4.88
CA GLU A 814 -28.92 2.47 5.57
C GLU A 814 -28.12 1.16 5.53
N SER A 815 -27.47 0.86 4.40
CA SER A 815 -26.69 -0.38 4.21
C SER A 815 -25.18 -0.18 4.29
N GLY A 816 -24.71 1.05 4.12
CA GLY A 816 -23.30 1.42 3.95
C GLY A 816 -22.73 1.08 2.57
N GLU A 817 -23.51 0.50 1.65
CA GLU A 817 -23.03 0.10 0.33
C GLU A 817 -22.72 1.32 -0.55
N VAL A 818 -21.60 1.23 -1.29
CA VAL A 818 -21.23 2.28 -2.24
C VAL A 818 -21.76 1.92 -3.62
N VAL A 819 -22.65 2.76 -4.14
CA VAL A 819 -23.33 2.53 -5.43
C VAL A 819 -22.65 3.32 -6.54
N ALA A 820 -22.53 2.71 -7.72
CA ALA A 820 -21.90 3.35 -8.89
C ALA A 820 -22.81 4.39 -9.54
N SER A 821 -24.13 4.18 -9.49
CA SER A 821 -25.16 5.06 -10.01
C SER A 821 -26.45 4.86 -9.20
N VAL A 822 -27.35 5.84 -9.23
CA VAL A 822 -28.70 5.68 -8.69
C VAL A 822 -29.37 4.54 -9.46
N PRO A 823 -29.80 3.43 -8.81
CA PRO A 823 -30.48 2.35 -9.50
C PRO A 823 -31.79 2.84 -10.12
N GLU A 824 -32.12 2.41 -11.34
CA GLU A 824 -33.49 2.56 -11.84
C GLU A 824 -34.42 1.72 -10.95
N PRO A 825 -35.65 2.19 -10.63
CA PRO A 825 -36.57 1.48 -9.76
C PRO A 825 -37.13 0.23 -10.45
N THR A 826 -36.32 -0.82 -10.54
CA THR A 826 -36.76 -2.14 -10.95
C THR A 826 -37.19 -2.91 -9.70
N HIS A 827 -38.51 -3.03 -9.53
CA HIS A 827 -39.29 -3.79 -8.53
C HIS A 827 -39.84 -3.01 -7.31
N PRO A 828 -41.16 -3.09 -7.01
CA PRO A 828 -41.82 -2.40 -5.90
C PRO A 828 -41.52 -2.96 -4.48
N LYS A 829 -40.45 -3.74 -4.31
CA LYS A 829 -40.05 -4.34 -3.02
C LYS A 829 -38.63 -3.94 -2.58
N ALA A 830 -38.09 -2.83 -3.08
CA ALA A 830 -36.79 -2.34 -2.62
C ALA A 830 -36.92 -1.66 -1.25
N ARG A 831 -36.01 -1.99 -0.32
CA ARG A 831 -35.78 -1.30 0.96
C ARG A 831 -35.66 0.21 0.70
N ALA A 832 -36.21 1.06 1.57
CA ALA A 832 -36.01 2.50 1.46
C ALA A 832 -34.51 2.80 1.50
N GLN A 833 -33.94 3.26 0.39
CA GLN A 833 -32.53 3.62 0.27
C GLN A 833 -32.36 5.10 0.60
N ARG A 834 -31.35 5.44 1.42
CA ARG A 834 -30.98 6.82 1.69
C ARG A 834 -29.60 7.07 1.08
N LEU A 835 -29.59 7.47 -0.19
CA LEU A 835 -28.36 7.75 -0.92
C LEU A 835 -27.86 9.17 -0.61
N GLU A 836 -26.66 9.30 -0.06
CA GLU A 836 -25.97 10.60 0.10
C GLU A 836 -24.63 10.61 -0.64
N LEU A 837 -24.32 11.76 -1.24
CA LEU A 837 -23.03 12.02 -1.85
C LEU A 837 -22.09 12.63 -0.80
N VAL A 838 -21.02 11.92 -0.46
CA VAL A 838 -20.07 12.33 0.60
C VAL A 838 -18.62 12.28 0.14
N LEU A 839 -17.80 13.15 0.72
CA LEU A 839 -16.34 13.06 0.61
C LEU A 839 -15.81 12.26 1.80
N LEU A 840 -14.86 11.35 1.56
CA LEU A 840 -14.23 10.63 2.67
C LEU A 840 -13.12 11.48 3.26
N ALA A 841 -12.95 11.45 4.58
CA ALA A 841 -11.85 12.14 5.23
C ALA A 841 -11.22 11.30 6.34
N VAL A 842 -9.92 11.52 6.55
CA VAL A 842 -9.19 10.99 7.70
C VAL A 842 -8.35 12.09 8.33
N ARG A 843 -8.10 11.96 9.63
CA ARG A 843 -7.28 12.90 10.40
C ARG A 843 -6.15 12.19 11.13
N ALA A 844 -4.99 12.83 11.17
CA ALA A 844 -3.85 12.42 11.97
C ALA A 844 -3.14 13.65 12.54
N THR A 845 -2.56 13.51 13.72
CA THR A 845 -1.71 14.53 14.34
C THR A 845 -0.27 14.25 13.94
N GLN A 846 0.38 15.21 13.30
CA GLN A 846 1.74 15.07 12.76
C GLN A 846 2.57 16.34 13.00
N ASN A 847 3.89 16.18 12.96
CA ASN A 847 4.80 17.31 12.85
C ASN A 847 4.82 17.79 11.40
N VAL A 848 4.62 19.09 11.19
CA VAL A 848 4.57 19.69 9.86
C VAL A 848 5.55 20.85 9.71
N LEU A 849 6.06 21.03 8.51
CA LEU A 849 6.92 22.15 8.13
C LEU A 849 6.39 22.75 6.83
N LEU A 850 5.99 24.01 6.88
CA LEU A 850 5.67 24.79 5.69
C LEU A 850 6.93 25.49 5.19
N VAL A 851 7.33 25.18 3.96
CA VAL A 851 8.46 25.82 3.28
C VAL A 851 7.92 26.77 2.22
N ARG A 852 8.11 28.08 2.41
CA ARG A 852 7.66 29.13 1.49
C ARG A 852 8.85 29.77 0.79
N LEU A 853 8.82 29.86 -0.53
CA LEU A 853 9.77 30.67 -1.29
C LEU A 853 9.46 32.15 -1.04
N VAL A 854 10.44 32.94 -0.60
CA VAL A 854 10.24 34.37 -0.31
C VAL A 854 10.13 35.21 -1.58
N PRO A 855 10.97 35.05 -2.61
CA PRO A 855 10.85 35.81 -3.85
C PRO A 855 9.51 35.53 -4.57
N PRO A 856 8.68 36.55 -4.86
CA PRO A 856 7.36 36.35 -5.48
C PRO A 856 7.41 35.66 -6.84
N ALA A 857 8.37 36.05 -7.70
CA ALA A 857 8.56 35.46 -9.02
C ALA A 857 8.87 33.95 -8.97
N SER A 858 9.53 33.49 -7.91
CA SER A 858 9.82 32.07 -7.69
C SER A 858 8.61 31.30 -7.15
N ARG A 859 7.68 31.98 -6.47
CA ARG A 859 6.49 31.38 -5.88
C ARG A 859 5.39 31.08 -6.91
N GLU A 860 5.35 31.84 -8.00
CA GLU A 860 4.39 31.68 -9.10
C GLU A 860 4.86 30.71 -10.19
N ASP A 861 6.12 30.24 -10.15
CA ASP A 861 6.63 29.22 -11.08
C ASP A 861 6.31 27.82 -10.56
N ASP A 862 5.19 27.26 -11.05
CA ASP A 862 4.74 25.89 -10.74
C ASP A 862 5.80 24.81 -11.03
N ALA A 863 6.62 24.99 -12.07
CA ALA A 863 7.66 24.03 -12.44
C ALA A 863 8.83 24.10 -11.47
N LEU A 864 9.21 25.30 -11.04
CA LEU A 864 10.23 25.50 -10.01
C LEU A 864 9.78 24.89 -8.67
N GLU A 865 8.55 25.18 -8.22
CA GLU A 865 8.02 24.65 -6.95
C GLU A 865 7.95 23.12 -6.98
N ALA A 866 7.35 22.53 -8.02
CA ALA A 866 7.23 21.08 -8.13
C ALA A 866 8.61 20.39 -8.13
N SER A 867 9.55 20.93 -8.92
CA SER A 867 10.92 20.41 -8.98
C SER A 867 11.64 20.53 -7.63
N LEU A 868 11.51 21.68 -6.96
CA LEU A 868 12.15 21.94 -5.67
C LEU A 868 11.56 21.06 -4.58
N ARG A 869 10.24 20.85 -4.55
CA ARG A 869 9.56 19.98 -3.61
C ARG A 869 10.09 18.55 -3.66
N TYR A 870 10.17 17.96 -4.86
CA TYR A 870 10.70 16.61 -5.02
C TYR A 870 12.21 16.53 -4.71
N ALA A 871 12.98 17.56 -5.09
CA ALA A 871 14.41 17.63 -4.79
C ALA A 871 14.69 17.73 -3.28
N LEU A 872 13.96 18.60 -2.57
CA LEU A 872 14.07 18.73 -1.11
C LEU A 872 13.62 17.46 -0.40
N LYS A 873 12.49 16.86 -0.79
CA LYS A 873 12.03 15.58 -0.21
C LYS A 873 13.12 14.51 -0.32
N ARG A 874 13.65 14.29 -1.52
CA ARG A 874 14.71 13.30 -1.78
C ARG A 874 16.01 13.64 -1.07
N GLY A 875 16.38 14.92 -1.02
CA GLY A 875 17.53 15.41 -0.27
C GLY A 875 17.41 15.15 1.23
N ILE A 876 16.22 15.33 1.82
CA ILE A 876 15.96 15.04 3.25
C ILE A 876 16.03 13.54 3.51
N GLU A 877 15.38 12.73 2.68
CA GLU A 877 15.41 11.26 2.78
C GLU A 877 16.85 10.73 2.82
N GLU A 878 17.67 11.14 1.85
CA GLU A 878 19.04 10.65 1.74
C GLU A 878 19.96 11.28 2.79
N ALA A 879 19.85 12.59 3.05
CA ALA A 879 20.72 13.26 4.03
C ALA A 879 20.52 12.73 5.46
N PHE A 880 19.31 12.26 5.80
CA PHE A 880 18.96 11.77 7.12
C PHE A 880 18.66 10.27 7.19
N GLU A 881 18.83 9.51 6.10
CA GLU A 881 18.58 8.06 6.01
C GLU A 881 17.14 7.67 6.40
N LEU A 882 16.16 8.47 5.96
CA LEU A 882 14.73 8.18 6.17
C LEU A 882 14.17 7.28 5.07
N GLU A 883 13.21 6.42 5.41
CA GLU A 883 12.47 5.68 4.40
C GLU A 883 11.52 6.62 3.62
N GLU A 884 11.23 6.33 2.35
CA GLU A 884 10.37 7.16 1.49
C GLU A 884 8.97 7.40 2.10
N THR A 885 8.48 6.46 2.90
CA THR A 885 7.19 6.51 3.58
C THR A 885 7.19 7.29 4.90
N GLU A 886 8.35 7.66 5.44
CA GLU A 886 8.45 8.40 6.71
C GLU A 886 8.31 9.91 6.52
N LEU A 887 8.53 10.41 5.30
CA LEU A 887 8.42 11.82 4.94
C LEU A 887 7.50 12.00 3.73
N ALA A 888 6.51 12.88 3.85
CA ALA A 888 5.64 13.27 2.75
C ALA A 888 5.86 14.75 2.39
N ALA A 889 5.65 15.08 1.11
CA ALA A 889 5.83 16.42 0.56
C ALA A 889 4.72 16.75 -0.44
N GLU A 890 3.90 17.76 -0.12
CA GLU A 890 2.73 18.14 -0.91
C GLU A 890 2.69 19.65 -1.14
N PRO A 891 2.20 20.12 -2.30
CA PRO A 891 1.97 21.55 -2.49
C PRO A 891 0.74 21.97 -1.69
N ILE A 892 0.78 23.14 -1.05
CA ILE A 892 -0.36 23.66 -0.30
C ILE A 892 -0.55 25.16 -0.50
N GLY A 893 -1.81 25.61 -0.44
CA GLY A 893 -2.19 27.00 -0.63
C GLY A 893 -1.99 27.53 -2.05
N SER A 894 -2.21 28.83 -2.20
CA SER A 894 -2.18 29.56 -3.47
C SER A 894 -1.64 30.98 -3.29
N GLY A 895 -1.18 31.58 -4.40
CA GLY A 895 -0.68 32.96 -4.44
C GLY A 895 0.38 33.21 -3.36
N HIS A 896 0.15 34.24 -2.53
CA HIS A 896 1.10 34.61 -1.48
C HIS A 896 1.25 33.57 -0.35
N HIS A 897 0.31 32.62 -0.23
CA HIS A 897 0.35 31.57 0.79
C HIS A 897 0.81 30.22 0.26
N ARG A 898 1.18 30.13 -1.04
CA ARG A 898 1.74 28.92 -1.66
C ARG A 898 2.98 28.46 -0.89
N ALA A 899 2.98 27.19 -0.48
CA ALA A 899 4.04 26.56 0.29
C ALA A 899 4.21 25.09 -0.11
N ILE A 900 5.37 24.54 0.21
CA ILE A 900 5.59 23.10 0.24
C ILE A 900 5.30 22.65 1.68
N LEU A 901 4.30 21.78 1.85
CA LEU A 901 4.00 21.11 3.11
C LEU A 901 4.85 19.84 3.19
N LEU A 902 5.81 19.83 4.12
CA LEU A 902 6.50 18.63 4.55
C LEU A 902 5.87 18.13 5.85
N TYR A 903 5.62 16.83 5.96
CA TYR A 903 5.16 16.23 7.22
C TYR A 903 5.80 14.87 7.44
N GLU A 904 6.10 14.59 8.71
CA GLU A 904 6.60 13.29 9.14
C GLU A 904 5.39 12.35 9.18
N ALA A 905 5.39 11.34 8.31
CA ALA A 905 4.34 10.34 8.25
C ALA A 905 4.58 9.19 9.26
N ALA A 906 5.82 9.04 9.73
CA ALA A 906 6.17 8.15 10.82
C ALA A 906 5.54 8.62 12.14
N GLU A 907 4.88 7.71 12.84
CA GLU A 907 4.29 7.96 14.14
C GLU A 907 5.36 8.33 15.16
N GLY A 908 5.13 9.38 15.95
CA GLY A 908 6.15 9.91 16.86
C GLY A 908 6.96 11.07 16.25
N GLY A 909 7.03 11.13 14.91
CA GLY A 909 7.89 12.05 14.18
C GLY A 909 9.35 11.60 14.18
N ALA A 910 10.02 11.72 13.03
CA ALA A 910 11.46 11.46 12.91
C ALA A 910 12.32 12.56 13.57
N GLY A 911 11.70 13.70 13.92
CA GLY A 911 12.37 14.88 14.46
C GLY A 911 13.24 15.63 13.44
N VAL A 912 13.19 15.23 12.16
CA VAL A 912 14.00 15.81 11.08
C VAL A 912 13.48 17.19 10.70
N LEU A 913 12.16 17.40 10.67
CA LEU A 913 11.58 18.70 10.31
C LEU A 913 11.96 19.80 11.30
N ARG A 914 12.05 19.45 12.58
CA ARG A 914 12.53 20.35 13.63
C ARG A 914 13.98 20.74 13.40
N ARG A 915 14.84 19.78 13.04
CA ARG A 915 16.27 20.02 12.78
C ARG A 915 16.48 20.98 11.61
N LEU A 916 15.64 20.92 10.57
CA LEU A 916 15.71 21.88 9.47
C LEU A 916 15.49 23.34 9.90
N VAL A 917 14.81 23.54 11.04
CA VAL A 917 14.51 24.85 11.63
C VAL A 917 15.50 25.25 12.73
N GLU A 918 15.94 24.30 13.57
CA GLU A 918 16.84 24.57 14.71
C GLU A 918 18.34 24.48 14.36
N GLU A 919 18.73 23.59 13.45
CA GLU A 919 20.14 23.42 13.06
C GLU A 919 20.48 24.33 11.88
N SER A 920 21.43 25.26 12.09
CA SER A 920 21.76 26.31 11.13
C SER A 920 22.23 25.79 9.76
N ASN A 921 22.81 24.59 9.69
CA ASN A 921 23.38 24.00 8.48
C ASN A 921 22.59 22.81 7.92
N ALA A 922 21.52 22.35 8.58
CA ALA A 922 20.82 21.13 8.19
C ALA A 922 20.18 21.24 6.80
N LEU A 923 19.52 22.37 6.51
CA LEU A 923 18.93 22.59 5.18
C LEU A 923 19.99 22.76 4.08
N ALA A 924 21.15 23.33 4.41
CA ALA A 924 22.27 23.43 3.48
C ALA A 924 22.84 22.05 3.14
N GLN A 925 22.94 21.14 4.12
CA GLN A 925 23.31 19.75 3.87
C GLN A 925 22.30 19.07 2.93
N VAL A 926 21.00 19.23 3.18
CA VAL A 926 19.92 18.70 2.32
C VAL A 926 20.04 19.21 0.89
N ALA A 927 20.32 20.51 0.70
CA ALA A 927 20.44 21.10 -0.61
C ALA A 927 21.64 20.56 -1.40
N ARG A 928 22.77 20.26 -0.74
CA ARG A 928 23.94 19.61 -1.36
C ARG A 928 23.60 18.20 -1.84
N THR A 929 22.96 17.39 -0.98
CA THR A 929 22.50 16.06 -1.36
C THR A 929 21.50 16.12 -2.52
N ALA A 930 20.58 17.09 -2.52
CA ALA A 930 19.62 17.29 -3.59
C ALA A 930 20.29 17.65 -4.94
N LEU A 931 21.35 18.48 -4.92
CA LEU A 931 22.15 18.79 -6.11
C LEU A 931 22.80 17.53 -6.70
N GLU A 932 23.42 16.72 -5.85
CA GLU A 932 24.04 15.45 -6.28
C GLU A 932 23.02 14.49 -6.90
N ILE A 933 21.84 14.35 -6.28
CA ILE A 933 20.72 13.55 -6.83
C ILE A 933 20.26 14.11 -8.18
N CYS A 934 20.26 15.44 -8.34
CA CYS A 934 19.98 16.12 -9.60
C CYS A 934 21.15 16.08 -10.61
N HIS A 935 22.16 15.23 -10.39
CA HIS A 935 23.34 15.07 -11.23
C HIS A 935 24.17 16.35 -11.39
N PHE A 936 24.24 17.18 -10.35
CA PHE A 936 25.18 18.30 -10.28
C PHE A 936 26.35 17.94 -9.35
N ASP A 937 27.56 18.09 -9.87
CA ASP A 937 28.82 17.93 -9.12
C ASP A 937 29.26 19.27 -8.53
N LEU A 938 29.69 19.25 -7.27
CA LEU A 938 30.12 20.41 -6.49
C LEU A 938 31.64 20.50 -6.31
N ALA A 939 32.44 19.61 -6.92
CA ALA A 939 33.89 19.53 -6.74
C ALA A 939 34.67 20.83 -7.05
N GLY A 940 34.06 21.81 -7.74
CA GLY A 940 34.66 23.11 -8.07
C GLY A 940 34.01 24.35 -7.42
N GLY A 941 33.10 24.18 -6.45
CA GLY A 941 32.36 25.29 -5.80
C GLY A 941 31.14 25.78 -6.59
N GLU A 942 31.16 25.70 -7.92
CA GLU A 942 30.00 25.90 -8.80
C GLU A 942 29.38 24.56 -9.22
N PRO A 943 28.04 24.45 -9.35
CA PRO A 943 27.40 23.19 -9.74
C PRO A 943 27.64 22.91 -11.22
N ARG A 944 28.33 21.80 -11.52
CA ARG A 944 28.58 21.33 -12.88
C ARG A 944 27.63 20.19 -13.23
N ASP A 945 27.03 20.24 -14.41
CA ASP A 945 26.18 19.14 -14.89
C ASP A 945 27.03 17.89 -15.21
N ALA A 946 26.82 16.83 -14.42
CA ALA A 946 27.50 15.54 -14.55
C ALA A 946 26.76 14.55 -15.46
N LYS A 947 25.52 14.86 -15.90
CA LYS A 947 24.72 13.98 -16.76
C LYS A 947 23.98 14.76 -17.86
N PRO A 948 24.68 15.22 -18.92
CA PRO A 948 24.09 16.02 -19.99
C PRO A 948 22.93 15.35 -20.74
N ASP A 949 22.89 14.01 -20.76
CA ASP A 949 21.79 13.25 -21.37
C ASP A 949 20.45 13.39 -20.62
N CYS A 950 20.49 13.77 -19.34
CA CYS A 950 19.30 14.09 -18.55
C CYS A 950 18.82 15.52 -18.85
N ARG A 951 18.00 15.67 -19.89
CA ARG A 951 17.57 16.98 -20.42
C ARG A 951 16.75 17.87 -19.48
N ALA A 952 15.86 17.29 -18.67
CA ALA A 952 15.00 18.04 -17.75
C ALA A 952 14.86 17.30 -16.42
N ALA A 953 14.33 16.09 -16.46
CA ALA A 953 14.29 15.18 -15.31
C ALA A 953 14.36 13.74 -15.82
N CYS A 954 14.87 12.84 -14.98
CA CYS A 954 14.86 11.40 -15.23
C CYS A 954 14.47 10.64 -13.96
N TYR A 955 14.23 9.34 -14.08
CA TYR A 955 13.89 8.47 -12.94
C TYR A 955 15.03 8.32 -11.93
N GLU A 956 16.25 8.74 -12.24
CA GLU A 956 17.36 8.75 -11.28
C GLU A 956 17.41 10.02 -10.41
N CYS A 957 16.74 11.10 -10.82
CA CYS A 957 16.72 12.37 -10.09
C CYS A 957 15.33 12.71 -9.53
N LEU A 958 14.46 13.32 -10.34
CA LEU A 958 13.17 13.88 -9.90
C LEU A 958 11.97 13.01 -10.30
N LEU A 959 12.02 12.22 -11.38
CA LEU A 959 10.86 11.44 -11.81
C LEU A 959 10.66 10.22 -10.91
N SER A 960 9.42 9.91 -10.59
CA SER A 960 9.03 8.72 -9.86
C SER A 960 7.71 8.16 -10.41
N PHE A 961 7.35 6.95 -9.99
CA PHE A 961 6.02 6.41 -10.32
C PHE A 961 4.90 7.25 -9.69
N THR A 962 5.12 7.87 -8.53
CA THR A 962 4.09 8.60 -7.78
C THR A 962 3.81 10.00 -8.34
N ASN A 963 4.78 10.63 -8.99
CA ASN A 963 4.68 11.99 -9.51
C ASN A 963 4.46 12.10 -11.04
N GLN A 964 4.07 11.00 -11.70
CA GLN A 964 3.86 10.96 -13.16
C GLN A 964 2.95 12.08 -13.71
N HIS A 965 1.97 12.53 -12.92
CA HIS A 965 1.08 13.63 -13.32
C HIS A 965 1.77 14.99 -13.40
N GLU A 966 2.86 15.15 -12.65
CA GLU A 966 3.67 16.37 -12.62
C GLU A 966 4.96 16.21 -13.43
N ALA A 967 5.24 15.04 -14.01
CA ALA A 967 6.50 14.73 -14.68
C ALA A 967 6.91 15.76 -15.76
N LEU A 968 5.94 16.31 -16.49
CA LEU A 968 6.18 17.34 -17.52
C LEU A 968 6.57 18.72 -16.94
N ARG A 969 6.34 18.94 -15.64
CA ARG A 969 6.72 20.15 -14.92
C ARG A 969 8.09 20.03 -14.24
N LEU A 970 8.65 18.82 -14.17
CA LEU A 970 9.90 18.58 -13.44
C LEU A 970 11.11 18.91 -14.31
N ASP A 971 11.95 19.82 -13.81
CA ASP A 971 13.13 20.31 -14.49
C ASP A 971 14.24 20.63 -13.46
N ARG A 972 15.27 19.79 -13.43
CA ARG A 972 16.42 19.90 -12.54
C ARG A 972 17.24 21.17 -12.78
N HIS A 973 17.23 21.70 -14.00
CA HIS A 973 18.01 22.90 -14.34
C HIS A 973 17.36 24.16 -13.79
N ARG A 974 16.03 24.19 -13.66
CA ARG A 974 15.31 25.32 -13.02
C ARG A 974 15.66 25.49 -11.55
N ILE A 975 15.92 24.38 -10.85
CA ILE A 975 16.22 24.39 -9.41
C ILE A 975 17.72 24.45 -9.09
N GLN A 976 18.62 24.35 -10.08
CA GLN A 976 20.06 24.34 -9.86
C GLN A 976 20.53 25.57 -9.07
N ARG A 977 20.11 26.77 -9.49
CA ARG A 977 20.51 28.03 -8.85
C ARG A 977 20.03 28.13 -7.41
N ILE A 978 18.74 27.84 -7.16
CA ILE A 978 18.18 27.94 -5.81
C ILE A 978 18.77 26.88 -4.88
N LEU A 979 19.00 25.65 -5.37
CA LEU A 979 19.64 24.62 -4.55
C LEU A 979 21.10 24.95 -4.23
N HIS A 980 21.84 25.56 -5.16
CA HIS A 980 23.20 26.04 -4.90
C HIS A 980 23.23 27.16 -3.87
N GLU A 981 22.30 28.12 -3.98
CA GLU A 981 22.13 29.19 -3.00
C GLU A 981 21.76 28.63 -1.61
N LEU A 982 20.91 27.60 -1.55
CA LEU A 982 20.56 26.89 -0.33
C LEU A 982 21.71 26.05 0.22
N ALA A 983 22.56 25.47 -0.61
CA ALA A 983 23.74 24.71 -0.19
C ALA A 983 24.80 25.56 0.54
N GLN A 984 24.70 26.89 0.40
CA GLN A 984 25.53 27.90 1.04
C GLN A 984 24.77 28.73 2.09
N SER A 985 23.48 28.45 2.32
CA SER A 985 22.64 29.23 3.22
C SER A 985 22.82 28.82 4.68
N ARG A 986 22.23 29.62 5.57
CA ARG A 986 22.06 29.31 6.99
C ARG A 986 20.59 29.50 7.40
N THR A 987 20.11 28.64 8.28
CA THR A 987 18.79 28.78 8.91
C THR A 987 18.90 29.64 10.18
N GLU A 988 18.08 30.67 10.29
CA GLU A 988 18.02 31.58 11.44
C GLU A 988 16.60 31.58 12.05
N LEU A 989 16.48 31.26 13.34
CA LEU A 989 15.20 31.27 14.07
C LEU A 989 14.65 32.69 14.22
N ARG A 990 13.32 32.84 14.08
CA ARG A 990 12.60 34.07 14.40
C ARG A 990 12.20 34.07 15.88
N VAL A 991 12.44 35.18 16.58
CA VAL A 991 12.11 35.32 18.01
C VAL A 991 10.85 36.17 18.16
N ARG A 992 9.76 35.55 18.61
CA ARG A 992 8.44 36.21 18.74
C ARG A 992 8.01 36.93 17.45
N GLY A 993 8.16 36.25 16.31
CA GLY A 993 7.79 36.77 14.98
C GLY A 993 8.79 37.75 14.37
N ARG A 994 9.91 38.10 15.04
CA ARG A 994 10.95 39.00 14.51
C ARG A 994 12.08 38.22 13.85
N SER A 995 12.54 38.70 12.69
CA SER A 995 13.77 38.23 12.04
C SER A 995 14.98 38.49 12.94
N ARG A 996 16.12 37.87 12.62
CA ARG A 996 17.37 38.10 13.35
C ARG A 996 17.79 39.58 13.33
N GLU A 997 17.60 40.28 12.21
CA GLU A 997 17.90 41.71 12.09
C GLU A 997 16.96 42.57 12.95
N GLU A 998 15.65 42.29 12.92
CA GLU A 998 14.65 42.97 13.75
C GLU A 998 14.87 42.68 15.24
N GLN A 999 15.25 41.45 15.59
CA GLN A 999 15.61 41.05 16.95
C GLN A 999 16.85 41.80 17.43
N LEU A 1000 17.91 41.85 16.61
CA LEU A 1000 19.12 42.60 16.94
C LEU A 1000 18.82 44.09 17.11
N ALA A 1001 18.04 44.68 16.20
CA ALA A 1001 17.63 46.08 16.29
C ALA A 1001 16.83 46.34 17.57
N TRP A 1002 15.91 45.45 17.92
CA TRP A 1002 15.14 45.56 19.16
C TRP A 1002 15.99 45.37 20.42
N LEU A 1003 16.88 44.37 20.46
CA LEU A 1003 17.79 44.17 21.59
C LEU A 1003 18.68 45.40 21.81
N ARG A 1004 19.14 46.05 20.73
CA ARG A 1004 19.90 47.31 20.79
C ARG A 1004 19.10 48.47 21.40
N THR A 1005 17.76 48.48 21.28
CA THR A 1005 16.92 49.49 21.94
C THR A 1005 16.78 49.26 23.44
N LEU A 1006 17.07 48.06 23.93
CA LEU A 1006 16.91 47.65 25.32
C LEU A 1006 18.22 47.62 26.11
N THR A 1007 19.38 47.53 25.45
CA THR A 1007 20.70 47.60 26.11
C THR A 1007 20.96 48.95 26.76
N ASP A 1008 21.69 48.97 27.88
CA ASP A 1008 22.06 50.22 28.54
C ASP A 1008 23.03 51.01 27.64
N ALA A 1009 22.64 52.24 27.29
CA ALA A 1009 23.46 53.15 26.48
C ALA A 1009 24.84 53.46 27.10
N ARG A 1010 25.02 53.19 28.40
CA ARG A 1010 26.28 53.40 29.14
C ARG A 1010 27.18 52.17 29.17
N SER A 1011 26.70 51.00 28.75
CA SER A 1011 27.43 49.72 28.81
C SER A 1011 28.03 49.36 27.44
N GLU A 1012 29.29 49.74 27.22
CA GLU A 1012 30.01 49.41 25.98
C GLU A 1012 30.16 47.88 25.81
N LEU A 1013 30.28 47.14 26.90
CA LEU A 1013 30.46 45.68 26.89
C LEU A 1013 29.22 44.95 26.38
N GLU A 1014 28.02 45.34 26.81
CA GLU A 1014 26.75 44.79 26.28
C GLU A 1014 26.66 44.98 24.76
N ARG A 1015 27.01 46.17 24.28
CA ARG A 1015 26.99 46.51 22.85
C ARG A 1015 27.97 45.65 22.06
N ARG A 1016 29.22 45.56 22.54
CA ARG A 1016 30.27 44.73 21.92
C ARG A 1016 29.93 43.25 21.94
N PHE A 1017 29.32 42.76 23.02
CA PHE A 1017 28.88 41.37 23.13
C PHE A 1017 27.80 41.04 22.09
N LEU A 1018 26.76 41.88 21.95
CA LEU A 1018 25.76 41.70 20.90
C LEU A 1018 26.34 41.80 19.48
N GLU A 1019 27.29 42.72 19.24
CA GLU A 1019 27.97 42.85 17.94
C GLU A 1019 28.77 41.59 17.60
N VAL A 1020 29.54 41.05 18.55
CA VAL A 1020 30.29 39.80 18.34
C VAL A 1020 29.36 38.61 18.11
N LEU A 1021 28.23 38.53 18.83
CA LEU A 1021 27.22 37.50 18.59
C LEU A 1021 26.61 37.61 17.19
N ALA A 1022 26.29 38.83 16.76
CA ALA A 1022 25.73 39.09 15.44
C ALA A 1022 26.72 38.74 14.31
N GLU A 1023 27.93 39.29 14.36
CA GLU A 1023 29.00 39.09 13.37
C GLU A 1023 29.49 37.65 13.29
N GLY A 1024 29.59 36.97 14.44
CA GLY A 1024 30.02 35.58 14.53
C GLY A 1024 28.96 34.54 14.16
N GLY A 1025 27.74 34.97 13.81
CA GLY A 1025 26.65 34.05 13.47
C GLY A 1025 26.05 33.30 14.66
N TYR A 1026 26.31 33.76 15.89
CA TYR A 1026 25.84 33.14 17.12
C TYR A 1026 24.35 33.42 17.37
N ARG A 1027 23.73 32.60 18.22
CA ARG A 1027 22.36 32.77 18.72
C ARG A 1027 22.26 34.09 19.48
N LEU A 1028 21.29 34.92 19.10
CA LEU A 1028 20.98 36.16 19.82
C LEU A 1028 20.15 35.88 21.08
N PRO A 1029 20.24 36.73 22.12
CA PRO A 1029 19.36 36.68 23.29
C PRO A 1029 17.87 36.74 22.92
N ASP A 1030 17.03 36.07 23.71
CA ASP A 1030 15.58 36.14 23.54
C ASP A 1030 15.03 37.48 24.06
N GLU A 1031 15.59 37.98 25.17
CA GLU A 1031 15.30 39.28 25.79
C GLU A 1031 16.58 39.96 26.31
N ALA A 1032 16.53 41.28 26.48
CA ALA A 1032 17.54 42.06 27.20
C ALA A 1032 16.89 42.77 28.39
N GLN A 1033 17.65 42.97 29.47
CA GLN A 1033 17.20 43.68 30.67
C GLN A 1033 15.89 43.12 31.28
N LYS A 1034 15.71 41.80 31.26
CA LYS A 1034 14.50 41.12 31.75
C LYS A 1034 14.48 41.03 33.29
N PRO A 1035 13.52 41.64 33.99
CA PRO A 1035 13.50 41.59 35.46
C PRO A 1035 13.15 40.19 35.99
N ILE A 1036 13.96 39.68 36.90
CA ILE A 1036 13.71 38.46 37.69
C ILE A 1036 13.24 38.88 39.07
N ALA A 1037 12.05 38.43 39.47
CA ALA A 1037 11.43 38.85 40.73
C ALA A 1037 12.16 38.29 41.96
N GLU A 1038 12.64 37.04 41.90
CA GLU A 1038 13.32 36.38 43.01
C GLU A 1038 14.48 35.47 42.53
N PRO A 1039 15.75 35.80 42.86
CA PRO A 1039 16.19 37.02 43.53
C PRO A 1039 15.94 38.25 42.65
N ALA A 1040 15.59 39.37 43.28
CA ALA A 1040 15.36 40.64 42.57
C ALA A 1040 16.64 41.07 41.84
N CYS A 1041 16.70 40.82 40.53
CA CYS A 1041 17.84 41.17 39.69
C CYS A 1041 17.40 41.35 38.24
N ILE A 1042 18.25 42.01 37.45
CA ILE A 1042 18.06 42.21 36.02
C ILE A 1042 19.32 41.69 35.33
N PRO A 1043 19.31 40.50 34.69
CA PRO A 1043 20.36 40.12 33.78
C PRO A 1043 20.38 41.01 32.54
N ASP A 1044 21.59 41.27 32.03
CA ASP A 1044 21.78 42.07 30.82
C ASP A 1044 21.13 41.39 29.61
N PHE A 1045 21.32 40.07 29.51
CA PHE A 1045 20.68 39.24 28.49
C PHE A 1045 20.06 37.98 29.08
N PHE A 1046 18.93 37.58 28.51
CA PHE A 1046 18.19 36.40 28.92
C PHE A 1046 17.95 35.47 27.73
N TYR A 1047 18.26 34.19 27.92
CA TYR A 1047 17.88 33.12 26.98
C TYR A 1047 16.87 32.20 27.66
N GLU A 1048 15.73 32.01 27.02
CA GLU A 1048 14.68 31.12 27.50
C GLU A 1048 15.15 29.65 27.47
N PRO A 1049 14.75 28.84 28.47
CA PRO A 1049 13.82 29.19 29.55
C PRO A 1049 14.45 29.83 30.80
N ASN A 1050 15.76 29.67 31.05
CA ASN A 1050 16.35 29.98 32.37
C ASN A 1050 17.85 30.35 32.34
N VAL A 1051 18.38 30.91 31.25
CA VAL A 1051 19.80 31.33 31.18
C VAL A 1051 19.91 32.85 31.33
N CYS A 1052 20.68 33.27 32.33
CA CYS A 1052 20.97 34.66 32.62
C CYS A 1052 22.42 34.96 32.24
N VAL A 1053 22.64 35.97 31.40
CA VAL A 1053 23.96 36.45 31.02
C VAL A 1053 24.16 37.84 31.61
N PHE A 1054 25.26 38.01 32.35
CA PHE A 1054 25.70 39.28 32.92
C PHE A 1054 26.98 39.73 32.22
N CYS A 1055 27.01 40.97 31.76
CA CYS A 1055 28.15 41.63 31.13
C CYS A 1055 28.87 42.48 32.17
N ASP A 1056 29.86 41.89 32.85
CA ASP A 1056 30.61 42.50 33.94
C ASP A 1056 31.66 43.47 33.41
N GLY A 1057 31.34 44.77 33.44
CA GLY A 1057 32.28 45.86 33.27
C GLY A 1057 33.23 46.05 34.47
N ALA A 1058 34.17 47.00 34.38
CA ALA A 1058 35.18 47.26 35.41
C ALA A 1058 34.63 47.62 36.80
N VAL A 1059 33.39 48.14 36.88
CA VAL A 1059 32.72 48.49 38.13
C VAL A 1059 32.39 47.25 38.99
N HIS A 1060 32.28 46.08 38.37
CA HIS A 1060 31.98 44.82 39.05
C HIS A 1060 33.19 44.23 39.81
N ASP A 1061 34.39 44.82 39.68
CA ASP A 1061 35.58 44.43 40.44
C ASP A 1061 35.68 45.11 41.80
N GLU A 1062 34.83 46.10 42.08
CA GLU A 1062 34.76 46.71 43.40
C GLU A 1062 34.31 45.68 44.44
N PRO A 1063 35.01 45.51 45.58
CA PRO A 1063 34.77 44.41 46.53
C PRO A 1063 33.33 44.29 47.02
N ALA A 1064 32.64 45.42 47.19
CA ALA A 1064 31.25 45.47 47.63
C ALA A 1064 30.27 44.99 46.54
N GLN A 1065 30.51 45.38 45.28
CA GLN A 1065 29.70 44.96 44.14
C GLN A 1065 29.95 43.48 43.80
N ALA A 1066 31.22 43.05 43.78
CA ALA A 1066 31.61 41.66 43.56
C ALA A 1066 31.04 40.68 44.62
N ALA A 1067 30.82 41.14 45.86
CA ALA A 1067 30.15 40.36 46.90
C ALA A 1067 28.65 40.20 46.59
N ARG A 1068 27.96 41.31 46.26
CA ARG A 1068 26.54 41.28 45.86
C ARG A 1068 26.28 40.42 44.64
N ASP A 1069 27.10 40.55 43.61
CA ASP A 1069 26.93 39.78 42.37
C ASP A 1069 27.09 38.28 42.64
N ARG A 1070 28.05 37.88 43.51
CA ARG A 1070 28.20 36.48 43.93
C ARG A 1070 26.95 35.96 44.66
N ASP A 1071 26.38 36.73 45.58
CA ASP A 1071 25.20 36.32 46.34
C ASP A 1071 23.97 36.15 45.42
N VAL A 1072 23.72 37.11 44.54
CA VAL A 1072 22.61 37.06 43.56
C VAL A 1072 22.78 35.88 42.61
N ARG A 1073 23.98 35.66 42.07
CA ARG A 1073 24.25 34.55 41.13
C ARG A 1073 24.15 33.19 41.81
N ALA A 1074 24.62 33.06 43.05
CA ALA A 1074 24.47 31.82 43.82
C ALA A 1074 22.99 31.50 44.06
N GLU A 1075 22.16 32.52 44.35
CA GLU A 1075 20.72 32.34 44.51
C GLU A 1075 20.01 31.96 43.20
N LEU A 1076 20.36 32.59 42.08
CA LEU A 1076 19.87 32.21 40.75
C LEU A 1076 20.18 30.73 40.44
N VAL A 1077 21.41 30.29 40.70
CA VAL A 1077 21.81 28.88 40.50
C VAL A 1077 21.04 27.94 41.42
N ARG A 1078 20.82 28.30 42.69
CA ARG A 1078 19.98 27.51 43.63
C ARG A 1078 18.55 27.34 43.15
N ARG A 1079 18.02 28.33 42.44
CA ARG A 1079 16.67 28.33 41.86
C ARG A 1079 16.59 27.71 40.46
N GLY A 1080 17.69 27.12 39.99
CA GLY A 1080 17.74 26.39 38.73
C GLY A 1080 18.01 27.28 37.50
N TYR A 1081 18.38 28.55 37.67
CA TYR A 1081 18.89 29.36 36.56
C TYR A 1081 20.33 28.99 36.23
N ARG A 1082 20.67 29.04 34.95
CA ARG A 1082 22.04 29.00 34.51
C ARG A 1082 22.58 30.41 34.42
N VAL A 1083 23.70 30.69 35.08
CA VAL A 1083 24.32 32.02 35.08
C VAL A 1083 25.61 31.99 34.29
N ILE A 1084 25.78 32.96 33.38
CA ILE A 1084 27.00 33.18 32.61
C ILE A 1084 27.45 34.62 32.86
N ALA A 1085 28.68 34.81 33.31
CA ALA A 1085 29.28 36.13 33.44
C ALA A 1085 30.29 36.33 32.31
N ILE A 1086 30.10 37.39 31.52
CA ILE A 1086 30.98 37.82 30.44
C ILE A 1086 31.81 38.98 30.97
N ARG A 1087 33.13 38.79 31.04
CA ARG A 1087 34.08 39.72 31.62
C ARG A 1087 34.62 40.70 30.57
N TYR A 1088 34.80 41.96 30.96
CA TYR A 1088 35.41 42.98 30.09
C TYR A 1088 36.91 42.77 29.81
N ASP A 1089 37.61 42.04 30.69
CA ASP A 1089 39.06 41.83 30.68
C ASP A 1089 39.51 40.48 30.06
N ASP A 1090 38.57 39.67 29.55
CA ASP A 1090 38.85 38.43 28.80
C ASP A 1090 38.31 38.54 27.36
N ASP A 1091 38.86 37.75 26.43
CA ASP A 1091 38.47 37.79 25.02
C ASP A 1091 37.02 37.29 24.83
N LEU A 1092 36.17 38.12 24.21
CA LEU A 1092 34.74 37.82 24.03
C LEU A 1092 34.50 36.54 23.24
N LEU A 1093 35.25 36.29 22.16
CA LEU A 1093 35.09 35.09 21.33
C LEU A 1093 35.47 33.83 22.11
N ARG A 1094 36.54 33.87 22.90
CA ARG A 1094 36.96 32.77 23.77
C ARG A 1094 35.93 32.50 24.85
N GLN A 1095 35.32 33.54 25.43
CA GLN A 1095 34.26 33.41 26.44
C GLN A 1095 32.98 32.80 25.83
N ILE A 1096 32.56 33.25 24.65
CA ILE A 1096 31.40 32.72 23.92
C ILE A 1096 31.64 31.23 23.56
N ALA A 1097 32.83 30.89 23.06
CA ALA A 1097 33.17 29.53 22.67
C ALA A 1097 33.21 28.52 23.84
N ARG A 1098 33.20 28.96 25.10
CA ARG A 1098 33.07 28.06 26.28
C ARG A 1098 31.64 27.56 26.48
N TYR A 1099 30.64 28.21 25.87
CA TYR A 1099 29.22 27.91 26.06
C TYR A 1099 28.48 27.72 24.72
N PRO A 1100 28.94 26.79 23.84
CA PRO A 1100 28.33 26.56 22.53
C PRO A 1100 26.87 26.10 22.62
N GLU A 1101 26.47 25.48 23.72
CA GLU A 1101 25.09 25.08 23.99
C GLU A 1101 24.15 26.24 24.33
N VAL A 1102 24.68 27.43 24.63
CA VAL A 1102 23.89 28.66 24.85
C VAL A 1102 23.97 29.58 23.64
N PHE A 1103 25.19 29.90 23.21
CA PHE A 1103 25.42 30.88 22.14
C PHE A 1103 25.43 30.26 20.74
N GLY A 1104 25.39 28.93 20.62
CA GLY A 1104 25.55 28.24 19.35
C GLY A 1104 27.01 28.11 18.91
N TRP A 1105 27.22 27.37 17.83
CA TRP A 1105 28.54 27.22 17.20
C TRP A 1105 28.81 28.38 16.25
N ARG A 1106 30.07 28.81 16.16
CA ARG A 1106 30.50 29.85 15.21
C ARG A 1106 30.18 29.36 13.79
N ALA A 1107 29.50 30.21 13.02
CA ALA A 1107 29.13 29.93 11.64
C ALA A 1107 30.36 29.82 10.72
#